data_AF-A0A8B8IUH3-F1
#
_entry.id   AF-A0A8B8IUH3-F1
#
_cell.length_a   1.000
_cell.length_b   1.000
_cell.length_c   1.000
_cell.angle_alpha   90.00
_cell.angle_beta   90.00
_cell.angle_gamma   90.00
#
_symmetry.space_group_name_H-M   'P 1'
#
loop_
_entity.id
_entity.type
_entity.pdbx_description
1 polymer ?
#
loop_
_entity_poly.entity_id
_entity_poly.type
_entity_poly.pdbx_seq_one_letter_code
_entity_poly.pdbx_strand_id
1 'polypeptide(L)'
;MYFSKAAISLVCVLLILSVFMANLLNIIAIDNFYAESSNIGENYTKYLGKKYGQMTDSTKNLLWFLQISDIHISIFRDPARIAHFQQFTDITVKSIKPLIVLATGDLTDAKAKDNLGSSQVKKEWVYYHNIIKESGVTEYTTWLDIRGNHDNFNIRTINSQENYFRNFSIQGTTHSKSYAHIVEHNGVNVAFLGMDACPDPGLRRPFNFIGILDVQEQQNLEKLKNEADQKADHLVWFGHYPTSCILSLERDSQRMSVRELIGSAGGSQVYVCGHLHSMGGLVKQMYTKHKKGYLELELGDWKDNRMFRLAAIDHGLFSFIDQKHNSWPIILVTNPKHARYVLPGREPLQLIPESTHIRILVFSDVKIESVKISFDKISWMLCKTKDGPLYVCRWLPHLFATGLHKLYVEAIDEMGKNNTLEHPFSLDGTVMPFGITSRLMLMLDAGAVFQAVFGTLLIINVLPLVILRLQKRPPKYMRRYGQKILRSLWLLSKIDRIFYPIVLYAIYLPLGPWVIGELIDGYIGTIFAWGILIKGTYLPEPFTYTYGSVQLLFVQLPLILVLAHCLDTRLFAQHLRGYKRLIKNMPFIFLLSIQLLLAYFFWLEYGTISFLFGPLRTWSVVLSTLLWYKTLTLPPDYCRYLIKLNDLPS
;
A
#
# COMPACT_ATOMS: atom_id res chain seq x y z
N MET A 1 -6.86 25.80 -43.54
CA MET A 1 -6.35 24.48 -43.09
C MET A 1 -7.50 23.68 -42.53
N TYR A 2 -7.99 22.66 -43.25
CA TYR A 2 -8.95 21.71 -42.69
C TYR A 2 -8.16 20.62 -41.95
N PHE A 3 -8.16 20.66 -40.62
CA PHE A 3 -7.60 19.57 -39.85
C PHE A 3 -8.41 18.30 -40.11
N SER A 4 -7.73 17.19 -40.42
CA SER A 4 -8.39 15.91 -40.60
C SER A 4 -9.05 15.49 -39.27
N LYS A 5 -10.16 14.75 -39.33
CA LYS A 5 -10.82 14.20 -38.12
C LYS A 5 -9.86 13.40 -37.24
N ALA A 6 -8.85 12.77 -37.85
CA ALA A 6 -7.79 12.06 -37.14
C ALA A 6 -6.85 13.02 -36.37
N ALA A 7 -6.49 14.17 -36.96
CA ALA A 7 -5.67 15.19 -36.30
C ALA A 7 -6.41 15.82 -35.11
N ILE A 8 -7.70 16.14 -35.26
CA ILE A 8 -8.54 16.67 -34.17
C ILE A 8 -8.65 15.63 -33.04
N SER A 9 -8.92 14.35 -33.38
CA SER A 9 -8.98 13.27 -32.39
C SER A 9 -7.66 13.08 -31.65
N LEU A 10 -6.53 13.17 -32.34
CA LEU A 10 -5.20 13.06 -31.73
C LEU A 10 -4.94 14.22 -30.77
N VAL A 11 -5.27 15.45 -31.15
CA VAL A 11 -5.13 16.64 -30.29
C VAL A 11 -6.02 16.51 -29.05
N CYS A 12 -7.27 16.06 -29.19
CA CYS A 12 -8.15 15.81 -28.04
C CYS A 12 -7.58 14.74 -27.09
N VAL A 13 -7.06 13.64 -27.63
CA VAL A 13 -6.44 12.57 -26.81
C VAL A 13 -5.20 13.09 -26.09
N LEU A 14 -4.34 13.87 -26.76
CA LEU A 14 -3.16 14.48 -26.15
C LEU A 14 -3.53 15.50 -25.07
N LEU A 15 -4.58 16.30 -25.27
CA LEU A 15 -5.09 17.23 -24.26
C LEU A 15 -5.61 16.48 -23.02
N ILE A 16 -6.40 15.42 -23.21
CA ILE A 16 -6.90 14.58 -22.11
C ILE A 16 -5.74 13.94 -21.34
N LEU A 17 -4.76 13.37 -22.06
CA LEU A 17 -3.55 12.80 -21.46
C LEU A 17 -2.75 13.85 -20.70
N SER A 18 -2.64 15.07 -21.24
CA SER A 18 -1.95 16.20 -20.59
C SER A 18 -2.66 16.64 -19.31
N VAL A 19 -3.98 16.83 -19.34
CA VAL A 19 -4.79 17.16 -18.15
C VAL A 19 -4.72 16.04 -17.11
N PHE A 20 -4.80 14.78 -17.54
CA PHE A 20 -4.63 13.63 -16.66
C PHE A 20 -3.25 13.61 -16.00
N MET A 21 -2.19 13.81 -16.79
CA MET A 21 -0.82 13.84 -16.28
C MET A 21 -0.59 15.02 -15.34
N ALA A 22 -1.14 16.19 -15.64
CA ALA A 22 -1.07 17.37 -14.78
C ALA A 22 -1.79 17.14 -13.44
N ASN A 23 -2.98 16.54 -13.46
CA ASN A 23 -3.71 16.18 -12.25
C ASN A 23 -2.96 15.12 -11.43
N LEU A 24 -2.42 14.09 -12.09
CA LEU A 24 -1.63 13.06 -11.44
C LEU A 24 -0.39 13.65 -10.75
N LEU A 25 0.36 14.49 -11.47
CA LEU A 25 1.53 15.18 -10.94
C LEU A 25 1.17 16.11 -9.79
N ASN A 26 0.03 16.80 -9.85
CA ASN A 26 -0.45 17.65 -8.76
C ASN A 26 -0.79 16.81 -7.51
N ILE A 27 -1.43 15.65 -7.65
CA ILE A 27 -1.75 14.78 -6.51
C ILE A 27 -0.46 14.35 -5.79
N ILE A 28 0.57 13.98 -6.53
CA ILE A 28 1.86 13.52 -5.98
C ILE A 28 2.91 14.63 -5.78
N ALA A 29 2.48 15.89 -5.92
CA ALA A 29 3.35 17.05 -5.73
C ALA A 29 3.70 17.23 -4.25
N ILE A 30 4.97 17.58 -4.00
CA ILE A 30 5.52 17.80 -2.65
C ILE A 30 5.81 19.29 -2.42
N ASP A 31 5.89 20.09 -3.49
CA ASP A 31 6.49 21.43 -3.46
C ASP A 31 5.55 22.54 -2.95
N ASN A 32 4.24 22.28 -2.84
CA ASN A 32 3.27 23.31 -2.43
C ASN A 32 3.40 23.71 -0.95
N PHE A 33 4.01 22.89 -0.09
CA PHE A 33 4.14 23.21 1.34
C PHE A 33 5.09 24.39 1.60
N TYR A 34 6.09 24.59 0.75
CA TYR A 34 7.14 25.60 0.95
C TYR A 34 6.62 27.05 0.87
N ALA A 35 5.52 27.30 0.15
CA ALA A 35 4.99 28.65 -0.08
C ALA A 35 3.87 29.05 0.89
N GLU A 36 3.02 28.12 1.33
CA GLU A 36 1.79 28.45 2.08
C GLU A 36 1.91 28.31 3.62
N SER A 37 2.87 27.52 4.11
CA SER A 37 2.94 27.14 5.55
C SER A 37 4.06 27.79 6.34
N SER A 38 4.96 28.52 5.67
CA SER A 38 6.16 29.13 6.27
C SER A 38 5.82 30.01 7.48
N ASN A 39 4.71 30.75 7.43
CA ASN A 39 4.30 31.67 8.49
C ASN A 39 3.65 30.98 9.71
N ILE A 40 2.95 29.84 9.52
CA ILE A 40 2.26 29.13 10.63
C ILE A 40 3.26 28.23 11.39
N GLY A 41 4.13 27.54 10.65
CA GLY A 41 5.17 26.68 11.24
C GLY A 41 6.31 27.46 11.91
N GLU A 42 6.52 28.72 11.54
CA GLU A 42 7.64 29.53 12.04
C GLU A 42 7.63 29.71 13.56
N ASN A 43 6.46 30.01 14.14
CA ASN A 43 6.34 30.19 15.59
C ASN A 43 6.64 28.89 16.32
N TYR A 44 6.19 27.77 15.76
CA TYR A 44 6.39 26.45 16.31
C TYR A 44 7.88 26.05 16.29
N THR A 45 8.55 26.18 15.15
CA THR A 45 9.98 25.83 15.03
C THR A 45 10.89 26.78 15.79
N LYS A 46 10.53 28.06 15.94
CA LYS A 46 11.22 29.02 16.82
C LYS A 46 11.10 28.61 18.30
N TYR A 47 9.90 28.21 18.74
CA TYR A 47 9.69 27.67 20.09
C TYR A 47 10.58 26.46 20.34
N LEU A 48 10.59 25.47 19.42
CA LEU A 48 11.45 24.29 19.55
C LEU A 48 12.94 24.65 19.58
N GLY A 49 13.39 25.57 18.72
CA GLY A 49 14.77 26.05 18.71
C GLY A 49 15.18 26.67 20.04
N LYS A 50 14.32 27.50 20.64
CA LYS A 50 14.56 28.09 21.97
C LYS A 50 14.56 27.03 23.08
N LYS A 51 13.67 26.05 23.02
CA LYS A 51 13.56 24.96 24.00
C LYS A 51 14.81 24.08 24.01
N TYR A 52 15.25 23.62 22.84
CA TYR A 52 16.34 22.64 22.75
C TYR A 52 17.74 23.29 22.75
N GLY A 53 17.85 24.51 22.25
CA GLY A 53 19.13 25.22 22.18
C GLY A 53 20.12 24.58 21.21
N GLN A 54 21.38 25.05 21.27
CA GLN A 54 22.43 24.66 20.35
C GLN A 54 22.78 23.16 20.46
N MET A 55 22.92 22.47 19.33
CA MET A 55 23.41 21.09 19.29
C MET A 55 24.91 21.02 19.58
N THR A 56 25.24 20.39 20.71
CA THR A 56 26.62 20.20 21.19
C THR A 56 26.99 18.72 21.24
N ASP A 57 27.93 18.34 22.10
CA ASP A 57 28.32 16.97 22.37
C ASP A 57 27.52 16.29 23.50
N SER A 58 26.48 16.96 24.01
CA SER A 58 25.63 16.46 25.09
C SER A 58 24.63 15.38 24.62
N THR A 59 24.33 14.42 25.48
CA THR A 59 23.25 13.44 25.26
C THR A 59 21.85 13.99 25.53
N LYS A 60 21.70 15.22 26.02
CA LYS A 60 20.38 15.84 26.26
C LYS A 60 19.55 15.95 24.97
N ASN A 61 18.22 15.99 25.13
CA ASN A 61 17.25 16.16 24.05
C ASN A 61 17.33 15.06 22.97
N LEU A 62 17.75 13.86 23.37
CA LEU A 62 17.92 12.71 22.50
C LEU A 62 17.07 11.55 22.99
N LEU A 63 16.33 10.94 22.07
CA LEU A 63 15.70 9.64 22.25
C LEU A 63 15.74 8.85 20.94
N TRP A 64 15.62 7.54 21.05
CA TRP A 64 15.50 6.64 19.91
C TRP A 64 14.48 5.53 20.19
N PHE A 65 13.88 5.05 19.11
CA PHE A 65 12.86 4.01 19.13
C PHE A 65 13.02 3.12 17.90
N LEU A 66 12.40 1.93 17.96
CA LEU A 66 12.36 0.99 16.85
C LEU A 66 10.97 0.89 16.26
N GLN A 67 10.89 0.49 15.00
CA GLN A 67 9.67 0.01 14.36
C GLN A 67 9.94 -1.36 13.74
N ILE A 68 8.98 -2.28 13.89
CA ILE A 68 8.90 -3.56 13.19
C ILE A 68 7.49 -3.72 12.63
N SER A 69 7.35 -4.31 11.44
CA SER A 69 6.05 -4.47 10.77
C SER A 69 5.95 -5.82 10.08
N ASP A 70 4.72 -6.27 9.84
CA ASP A 70 4.43 -7.43 8.99
C ASP A 70 5.23 -8.66 9.46
N ILE A 71 5.12 -8.95 10.76
CA ILE A 71 5.84 -10.01 11.46
C ILE A 71 5.42 -11.38 10.92
N HIS A 72 4.11 -11.54 10.69
CA HIS A 72 3.48 -12.74 10.17
C HIS A 72 4.01 -14.02 10.81
N ILE A 73 3.92 -14.08 12.15
CA ILE A 73 4.16 -15.33 12.88
C ILE A 73 3.28 -16.41 12.26
N SER A 74 3.92 -17.46 11.75
CA SER A 74 3.24 -18.55 11.06
C SER A 74 3.70 -19.90 11.59
N ILE A 75 2.74 -20.78 11.88
CA ILE A 75 3.04 -22.17 12.23
C ILE A 75 3.08 -23.09 11.00
N PHE A 76 2.69 -22.57 9.84
CA PHE A 76 2.61 -23.32 8.58
C PHE A 76 3.70 -22.94 7.59
N ARG A 77 4.26 -21.74 7.72
CA ARG A 77 5.22 -21.15 6.77
C ARG A 77 6.46 -20.68 7.52
N ASP A 78 7.61 -20.88 6.89
CA ASP A 78 8.92 -20.38 7.32
C ASP A 78 9.10 -20.34 8.87
N PRO A 79 9.49 -21.45 9.50
CA PRO A 79 9.67 -21.50 10.95
C PRO A 79 10.74 -20.52 11.46
N ALA A 80 11.64 -20.04 10.58
CA ALA A 80 12.64 -19.05 10.95
C ALA A 80 12.02 -17.67 11.28
N ARG A 81 10.77 -17.38 10.89
CA ARG A 81 10.07 -16.14 11.30
C ARG A 81 9.97 -16.03 12.82
N ILE A 82 9.59 -17.12 13.46
CA ILE A 82 9.43 -17.23 14.92
C ILE A 82 10.80 -17.09 15.60
N ALA A 83 11.77 -17.90 15.17
CA ALA A 83 13.11 -17.90 15.77
C ALA A 83 13.83 -16.54 15.60
N HIS A 84 13.73 -15.91 14.43
CA HIS A 84 14.33 -14.60 14.22
C HIS A 84 13.59 -13.50 14.98
N PHE A 85 12.25 -13.57 15.12
CA PHE A 85 11.52 -12.60 15.94
C PHE A 85 11.94 -12.68 17.42
N GLN A 86 12.17 -13.90 17.92
CA GLN A 86 12.77 -14.11 19.23
C GLN A 86 14.19 -13.52 19.33
N GLN A 87 15.05 -13.73 18.32
CA GLN A 87 16.37 -13.09 18.28
C GLN A 87 16.28 -11.56 18.25
N PHE A 88 15.29 -10.99 17.56
CA PHE A 88 15.07 -9.55 17.54
C PHE A 88 14.80 -9.02 18.95
N THR A 89 13.91 -9.65 19.70
CA THR A 89 13.61 -9.25 21.10
C THR A 89 14.78 -9.53 22.05
N ASP A 90 15.47 -10.66 21.89
CA ASP A 90 16.52 -11.10 22.81
C ASP A 90 17.89 -10.48 22.55
N ILE A 91 18.18 -10.07 21.32
CA ILE A 91 19.49 -9.53 20.94
C ILE A 91 19.33 -8.10 20.48
N THR A 92 18.59 -7.86 19.38
CA THR A 92 18.52 -6.54 18.75
C THR A 92 17.96 -5.47 19.68
N VAL A 93 16.81 -5.71 20.32
CA VAL A 93 16.21 -4.75 21.24
C VAL A 93 17.07 -4.57 22.50
N LYS A 94 17.69 -5.65 23.02
CA LYS A 94 18.60 -5.58 24.18
C LYS A 94 19.89 -4.81 23.91
N SER A 95 20.43 -4.91 22.70
CA SER A 95 21.63 -4.17 22.28
C SER A 95 21.34 -2.70 22.00
N ILE A 96 20.19 -2.39 21.37
CA ILE A 96 19.82 -1.01 21.02
C ILE A 96 19.26 -0.25 22.23
N LYS A 97 18.57 -0.95 23.15
CA LYS A 97 17.87 -0.37 24.31
C LYS A 97 16.98 0.83 23.94
N PRO A 98 16.08 0.67 22.96
CA PRO A 98 15.19 1.75 22.55
C PRO A 98 14.19 2.10 23.66
N LEU A 99 13.75 3.35 23.68
CA LEU A 99 12.68 3.78 24.59
C LEU A 99 11.38 3.02 24.28
N ILE A 100 11.06 2.90 22.99
CA ILE A 100 9.83 2.31 22.46
C ILE A 100 10.13 1.38 21.29
N VAL A 101 9.33 0.32 21.14
CA VAL A 101 9.20 -0.45 19.90
C VAL A 101 7.77 -0.33 19.40
N LEU A 102 7.62 0.11 18.15
CA LEU A 102 6.35 0.16 17.42
C LEU A 102 6.19 -1.13 16.60
N ALA A 103 5.17 -1.94 16.90
CA ALA A 103 4.81 -3.11 16.11
C ALA A 103 3.57 -2.79 15.24
N THR A 104 3.80 -2.43 13.98
CA THR A 104 2.81 -1.79 13.09
C THR A 104 1.90 -2.78 12.35
N GLY A 105 1.42 -3.81 13.05
CA GLY A 105 0.43 -4.75 12.54
C GLY A 105 0.97 -5.93 11.73
N ASP A 106 0.02 -6.80 11.37
CA ASP A 106 0.25 -8.12 10.79
C ASP A 106 1.20 -8.94 11.67
N LEU A 107 0.85 -9.00 12.95
CA LEU A 107 1.59 -9.71 14.00
C LEU A 107 1.57 -11.22 13.72
N THR A 108 0.44 -11.72 13.23
CA THR A 108 0.23 -13.14 12.85
C THR A 108 -0.01 -13.32 11.35
N ASP A 109 0.22 -14.53 10.82
CA ASP A 109 -0.02 -14.80 9.40
C ASP A 109 -1.49 -15.12 9.12
N ALA A 110 -2.21 -15.78 10.04
CA ALA A 110 -3.66 -16.00 9.97
C ALA A 110 -4.16 -16.57 8.63
N LYS A 111 -3.29 -17.30 7.93
CA LYS A 111 -3.57 -18.01 6.69
C LYS A 111 -3.68 -19.50 6.96
N ALA A 112 -4.59 -20.14 6.23
CA ALA A 112 -4.71 -21.59 6.26
C ALA A 112 -3.43 -22.25 5.70
N LYS A 113 -3.21 -23.52 6.07
CA LYS A 113 -2.03 -24.31 5.65
C LYS A 113 -1.86 -24.34 4.12
N ASP A 114 -2.97 -24.43 3.40
CA ASP A 114 -3.03 -24.44 1.94
C ASP A 114 -2.86 -23.05 1.28
N ASN A 115 -2.80 -21.97 2.09
CA ASN A 115 -2.72 -20.56 1.68
C ASN A 115 -3.97 -20.01 0.96
N LEU A 116 -5.07 -20.76 0.95
CA LEU A 116 -6.31 -20.39 0.27
C LEU A 116 -7.29 -19.72 1.25
N GLY A 117 -7.46 -20.30 2.43
CA GLY A 117 -8.30 -19.73 3.50
C GLY A 117 -7.57 -18.69 4.37
N SER A 118 -8.36 -17.91 5.12
CA SER A 118 -7.86 -16.98 6.14
C SER A 118 -8.77 -16.97 7.36
N SER A 119 -8.19 -17.20 8.54
CA SER A 119 -8.86 -17.20 9.83
C SER A 119 -7.84 -17.03 10.95
N GLN A 120 -8.26 -16.51 12.10
CA GLN A 120 -7.38 -16.40 13.25
C GLN A 120 -6.85 -17.77 13.73
N VAL A 121 -5.53 -17.89 13.88
CA VAL A 121 -4.86 -19.12 14.35
C VAL A 121 -4.31 -18.88 15.75
N LYS A 122 -5.00 -19.41 16.78
CA LYS A 122 -4.64 -19.17 18.18
C LYS A 122 -3.18 -19.48 18.51
N LYS A 123 -2.60 -20.52 17.92
CA LYS A 123 -1.22 -20.93 18.19
C LYS A 123 -0.19 -19.87 17.74
N GLU A 124 -0.46 -19.13 16.66
CA GLU A 124 0.41 -18.03 16.20
C GLU A 124 0.42 -16.89 17.21
N TRP A 125 -0.76 -16.53 17.74
CA TRP A 125 -0.90 -15.56 18.82
C TRP A 125 -0.20 -15.97 20.13
N VAL A 126 -0.28 -17.26 20.48
CA VAL A 126 0.47 -17.81 21.64
C VAL A 126 1.97 -17.65 21.44
N TYR A 127 2.52 -17.92 20.24
CA TYR A 127 3.94 -17.70 19.96
C TYR A 127 4.32 -16.23 20.09
N TYR A 128 3.53 -15.32 19.50
CA TYR A 128 3.78 -13.87 19.60
C TYR A 128 3.83 -13.41 21.07
N HIS A 129 2.81 -13.78 21.86
CA HIS A 129 2.71 -13.45 23.28
C HIS A 129 3.89 -14.00 24.09
N ASN A 130 4.20 -15.30 23.92
CA ASN A 130 5.25 -15.96 24.68
C ASN A 130 6.62 -15.38 24.37
N ILE A 131 6.93 -15.06 23.10
CA ILE A 131 8.24 -14.45 22.75
C ILE A 131 8.42 -13.10 23.45
N ILE A 132 7.41 -12.23 23.43
CA ILE A 132 7.50 -10.92 24.10
C ILE A 132 7.61 -11.09 25.62
N LYS A 133 6.85 -12.03 26.19
CA LYS A 133 6.86 -12.30 27.63
C LYS A 133 8.19 -12.91 28.11
N GLU A 134 8.65 -13.97 27.45
CA GLU A 134 9.84 -14.75 27.84
C GLU A 134 11.14 -13.98 27.59
N SER A 135 11.19 -13.10 26.58
CA SER A 135 12.35 -12.23 26.34
C SER A 135 12.55 -11.18 27.44
N GLY A 136 11.50 -10.87 28.22
CA GLY A 136 11.50 -9.78 29.21
C GLY A 136 11.56 -8.38 28.58
N VAL A 137 11.31 -8.25 27.26
CA VAL A 137 11.54 -7.00 26.52
C VAL A 137 10.73 -5.82 27.06
N THR A 138 9.56 -6.10 27.63
CA THR A 138 8.65 -5.10 28.19
C THR A 138 9.09 -4.54 29.55
N GLU A 139 10.13 -5.12 30.18
CA GLU A 139 10.67 -4.63 31.46
C GLU A 139 11.51 -3.34 31.30
N TYR A 140 12.07 -3.11 30.11
CA TYR A 140 12.98 -1.99 29.84
C TYR A 140 12.64 -1.20 28.57
N THR A 141 11.71 -1.67 27.75
CA THR A 141 11.24 -0.99 26.54
C THR A 141 9.71 -1.01 26.49
N THR A 142 9.11 0.13 26.15
CA THR A 142 7.65 0.19 25.95
C THR A 142 7.29 -0.43 24.59
N TRP A 143 6.43 -1.45 24.59
CA TRP A 143 6.00 -2.14 23.37
C TRP A 143 4.60 -1.66 22.96
N LEU A 144 4.52 -0.99 21.80
CA LEU A 144 3.27 -0.43 21.26
C LEU A 144 2.88 -1.20 20.00
N ASP A 145 1.98 -2.17 20.15
CA ASP A 145 1.43 -2.95 19.02
C ASP A 145 0.07 -2.42 18.56
N ILE A 146 -0.22 -2.63 17.28
CA ILE A 146 -1.51 -2.32 16.67
C ILE A 146 -1.88 -3.42 15.67
N ARG A 147 -3.17 -3.53 15.34
CA ARG A 147 -3.65 -4.57 14.42
C ARG A 147 -3.29 -4.25 12.98
N GLY A 148 -2.94 -5.29 12.22
CA GLY A 148 -2.98 -5.27 10.76
C GLY A 148 -4.15 -6.06 10.19
N ASN A 149 -4.22 -6.11 8.86
CA ASN A 149 -5.35 -6.74 8.18
C ASN A 149 -5.41 -8.25 8.45
N HIS A 150 -4.26 -8.90 8.63
CA HIS A 150 -4.18 -10.32 8.99
C HIS A 150 -4.64 -10.61 10.42
N ASP A 151 -4.36 -9.69 11.33
CA ASP A 151 -4.82 -9.78 12.73
C ASP A 151 -6.35 -9.61 12.87
N ASN A 152 -7.01 -9.26 11.76
CA ASN A 152 -8.45 -9.02 11.68
C ASN A 152 -9.20 -10.00 10.75
N PHE A 153 -8.53 -11.05 10.23
CA PHE A 153 -9.20 -12.02 9.36
C PHE A 153 -10.32 -12.79 10.07
N ASN A 154 -11.50 -12.84 9.44
CA ASN A 154 -12.63 -13.69 9.84
C ASN A 154 -13.12 -13.41 11.27
N ILE A 155 -13.16 -12.13 11.67
CA ILE A 155 -13.60 -11.71 13.00
C ILE A 155 -15.01 -11.11 12.89
N ARG A 156 -15.97 -11.68 13.63
CA ARG A 156 -17.39 -11.27 13.55
C ARG A 156 -17.66 -9.89 14.15
N THR A 157 -16.98 -9.53 15.23
CA THR A 157 -17.05 -8.24 15.89
C THR A 157 -15.76 -8.01 16.67
N ILE A 158 -15.45 -6.77 17.04
CA ILE A 158 -14.33 -6.46 17.94
C ILE A 158 -14.38 -7.19 19.31
N ASN A 159 -15.58 -7.62 19.73
CA ASN A 159 -15.82 -8.34 20.99
C ASN A 159 -15.86 -9.87 20.85
N SER A 160 -15.62 -10.39 19.65
CA SER A 160 -15.60 -11.83 19.41
C SER A 160 -14.45 -12.52 20.12
N GLN A 161 -14.66 -13.74 20.60
CA GLN A 161 -13.63 -14.54 21.27
C GLN A 161 -12.44 -14.87 20.34
N GLU A 162 -12.70 -14.92 19.03
CA GLU A 162 -11.69 -15.13 18.01
C GLU A 162 -10.79 -13.89 17.79
N ASN A 163 -11.14 -12.72 18.34
CA ASN A 163 -10.27 -11.54 18.32
C ASN A 163 -9.13 -11.69 19.34
N TYR A 164 -8.13 -12.48 18.95
CA TYR A 164 -7.00 -12.84 19.80
C TYR A 164 -6.04 -11.67 20.06
N PHE A 165 -6.05 -10.61 19.25
CA PHE A 165 -5.28 -9.39 19.55
C PHE A 165 -5.56 -8.90 20.97
N ARG A 166 -6.84 -8.87 21.37
CA ARG A 166 -7.25 -8.39 22.70
C ARG A 166 -6.69 -9.18 23.89
N ASN A 167 -6.32 -10.44 23.66
CA ASN A 167 -5.92 -11.36 24.72
C ASN A 167 -4.42 -11.68 24.70
N PHE A 168 -3.77 -11.53 23.55
CA PHE A 168 -2.39 -11.98 23.35
C PHE A 168 -1.42 -10.84 23.00
N SER A 169 -1.89 -9.71 22.47
CA SER A 169 -1.04 -8.53 22.25
C SER A 169 -0.86 -7.72 23.54
N ILE A 170 0.10 -6.80 23.54
CA ILE A 170 0.39 -5.95 24.69
C ILE A 170 -0.69 -4.89 24.84
N GLN A 171 -0.96 -4.12 23.78
CA GLN A 171 -1.86 -2.98 23.85
C GLN A 171 -3.33 -3.37 23.65
N GLY A 172 -3.61 -4.53 23.04
CA GLY A 172 -4.98 -5.00 22.81
C GLY A 172 -5.75 -5.35 24.09
N THR A 173 -5.03 -5.59 25.20
CA THR A 173 -5.64 -5.88 26.50
C THR A 173 -6.32 -4.66 27.12
N THR A 174 -5.81 -3.46 26.82
CA THR A 174 -6.29 -2.17 27.37
C THR A 174 -7.03 -1.35 26.32
N HIS A 175 -6.59 -1.41 25.06
CA HIS A 175 -7.11 -0.61 23.96
C HIS A 175 -7.78 -1.51 22.91
N SER A 176 -9.06 -1.25 22.63
CA SER A 176 -9.79 -2.00 21.60
C SER A 176 -9.41 -1.61 20.17
N LYS A 177 -9.10 -0.32 19.94
CA LYS A 177 -8.74 0.27 18.64
C LYS A 177 -7.59 1.28 18.84
N SER A 178 -7.62 2.42 18.15
CA SER A 178 -6.61 3.47 18.22
C SER A 178 -6.41 4.02 19.63
N TYR A 179 -5.16 4.38 19.93
CA TYR A 179 -4.75 4.90 21.23
C TYR A 179 -3.56 5.86 21.08
N ALA A 180 -3.23 6.58 22.16
CA ALA A 180 -2.05 7.43 22.21
C ALA A 180 -1.20 7.07 23.44
N HIS A 181 0.11 7.07 23.27
CA HIS A 181 1.09 6.94 24.33
C HIS A 181 1.96 8.18 24.37
N ILE A 182 1.93 8.93 25.47
CA ILE A 182 2.65 10.19 25.64
C ILE A 182 3.77 9.97 26.65
N VAL A 183 4.99 10.32 26.28
CA VAL A 183 6.17 10.13 27.10
C VAL A 183 7.08 11.35 27.03
N GLU A 184 7.59 11.77 28.18
CA GLU A 184 8.72 12.68 28.28
C GLU A 184 9.98 11.85 28.52
N HIS A 185 11.00 12.05 27.67
CA HIS A 185 12.30 11.45 27.87
C HIS A 185 13.40 12.46 27.57
N ASN A 186 14.28 12.68 28.55
CA ASN A 186 15.50 13.45 28.36
C ASN A 186 15.26 14.87 27.79
N GLY A 187 14.18 15.52 28.23
CA GLY A 187 13.76 16.87 27.80
C GLY A 187 12.93 16.92 26.52
N VAL A 188 12.63 15.77 25.90
CA VAL A 188 11.80 15.66 24.70
C VAL A 188 10.45 15.06 25.05
N ASN A 189 9.36 15.76 24.71
CA ASN A 189 7.99 15.27 24.92
C ASN A 189 7.46 14.75 23.59
N VAL A 190 7.14 13.46 23.53
CA VAL A 190 6.69 12.77 22.32
C VAL A 190 5.39 12.04 22.58
N ALA A 191 4.45 12.15 21.64
CA ALA A 191 3.25 11.35 21.58
C ALA A 191 3.34 10.36 20.42
N PHE A 192 3.08 9.09 20.72
CA PHE A 192 2.95 8.01 19.74
C PHE A 192 1.47 7.70 19.56
N LEU A 193 0.91 8.01 18.39
CA LEU A 193 -0.51 7.82 18.07
C LEU A 193 -0.69 6.58 17.19
N GLY A 194 -1.26 5.53 17.77
CA GLY A 194 -1.60 4.30 17.06
C GLY A 194 -2.96 4.42 16.38
N MET A 195 -3.00 4.23 15.07
CA MET A 195 -4.20 4.27 14.23
C MET A 195 -4.63 2.86 13.78
N ASP A 196 -5.79 2.43 14.23
CA ASP A 196 -6.37 1.14 13.86
C ASP A 196 -7.46 1.34 12.80
N ALA A 197 -7.12 1.03 11.55
CA ALA A 197 -8.03 1.09 10.42
C ALA A 197 -8.61 -0.28 10.03
N CYS A 198 -8.56 -1.29 10.90
CA CYS A 198 -9.13 -2.59 10.61
C CYS A 198 -10.68 -2.51 10.55
N PRO A 199 -11.32 -3.06 9.50
CA PRO A 199 -12.78 -3.04 9.38
C PRO A 199 -13.47 -3.87 10.48
N ASP A 200 -14.70 -3.51 10.84
CA ASP A 200 -15.56 -4.28 11.74
C ASP A 200 -16.93 -4.50 11.08
N PRO A 201 -17.31 -5.75 10.70
CA PRO A 201 -16.58 -7.00 10.94
C PRO A 201 -15.31 -7.16 10.09
N GLY A 202 -14.42 -8.04 10.56
CA GLY A 202 -13.18 -8.40 9.89
C GLY A 202 -13.38 -9.42 8.77
N LEU A 203 -13.07 -9.01 7.55
CA LEU A 203 -13.30 -9.77 6.33
C LEU A 203 -12.28 -10.89 6.12
N ARG A 204 -12.64 -11.91 5.33
CA ARG A 204 -11.68 -12.91 4.82
C ARG A 204 -10.94 -12.36 3.60
N ARG A 205 -9.84 -13.02 3.21
CA ARG A 205 -9.16 -12.74 1.94
C ARG A 205 -10.10 -12.95 0.75
N PRO A 206 -9.98 -12.17 -0.32
CA PRO A 206 -9.00 -11.09 -0.52
C PRO A 206 -9.52 -9.68 -0.16
N PHE A 207 -10.69 -9.57 0.45
CA PHE A 207 -11.41 -8.29 0.60
C PHE A 207 -11.10 -7.59 1.92
N ASN A 208 -9.84 -7.55 2.34
CA ASN A 208 -9.41 -6.83 3.56
C ASN A 208 -8.17 -5.94 3.33
N PHE A 209 -7.88 -5.64 2.06
CA PHE A 209 -6.71 -4.89 1.64
C PHE A 209 -6.86 -3.38 1.92
N ILE A 210 -8.08 -2.87 2.05
CA ILE A 210 -8.34 -1.46 2.35
C ILE A 210 -8.78 -1.34 3.81
N GLY A 211 -8.06 -0.50 4.56
CA GLY A 211 -8.46 -0.11 5.91
C GLY A 211 -9.64 0.86 5.88
N ILE A 212 -10.48 0.82 6.91
CA ILE A 212 -11.66 1.67 7.03
C ILE A 212 -11.60 2.45 8.34
N LEU A 213 -11.65 3.77 8.24
CA LEU A 213 -11.90 4.65 9.37
C LEU A 213 -13.36 5.07 9.35
N ASP A 214 -14.17 4.43 10.19
CA ASP A 214 -15.55 4.81 10.40
C ASP A 214 -15.66 6.18 11.11
N VAL A 215 -16.89 6.70 11.16
CA VAL A 215 -17.18 8.01 11.75
C VAL A 215 -16.72 8.11 13.22
N GLN A 216 -16.94 7.05 13.99
CA GLN A 216 -16.61 7.04 15.41
C GLN A 216 -15.09 7.01 15.61
N GLU A 217 -14.39 6.23 14.80
CA GLU A 217 -12.93 6.14 14.87
C GLU A 217 -12.25 7.43 14.44
N GLN A 218 -12.76 8.10 13.39
CA GLN A 218 -12.25 9.42 13.01
C GLN A 218 -12.37 10.45 14.15
N GLN A 219 -13.52 10.47 14.85
CA GLN A 219 -13.73 11.35 16.01
C GLN A 219 -12.80 10.99 17.18
N ASN A 220 -12.57 9.70 17.41
CA ASN A 220 -11.62 9.22 18.41
C ASN A 220 -10.20 9.67 18.09
N LEU A 221 -9.75 9.52 16.84
CA LEU A 221 -8.43 9.96 16.40
C LEU A 221 -8.25 11.48 16.52
N GLU A 222 -9.29 12.26 16.21
CA GLU A 222 -9.26 13.71 16.40
C GLU A 222 -9.11 14.09 17.88
N LYS A 223 -9.83 13.40 18.77
CA LYS A 223 -9.70 13.57 20.22
C LYS A 223 -8.28 13.22 20.70
N LEU A 224 -7.75 12.06 20.31
CA LEU A 224 -6.41 11.61 20.66
C LEU A 224 -5.34 12.59 20.15
N LYS A 225 -5.49 13.07 18.92
CA LYS A 225 -4.63 14.08 18.29
C LYS A 225 -4.63 15.39 19.08
N ASN A 226 -5.80 15.88 19.47
CA ASN A 226 -5.92 17.12 20.24
C ASN A 226 -5.31 17.00 21.64
N GLU A 227 -5.47 15.85 22.29
CA GLU A 227 -4.80 15.58 23.57
C GLU A 227 -3.27 15.51 23.42
N ALA A 228 -2.78 14.83 22.38
CA ALA A 228 -1.36 14.72 22.10
C ALA A 228 -0.72 16.09 21.80
N ASP A 229 -1.36 16.90 20.96
CA ASP A 229 -0.90 18.23 20.54
C ASP A 229 -0.81 19.23 21.72
N GLN A 230 -1.57 19.00 22.80
CA GLN A 230 -1.49 19.80 24.02
C GLN A 230 -0.36 19.38 24.97
N LYS A 231 0.11 18.12 24.87
CA LYS A 231 1.01 17.51 25.87
C LYS A 231 2.40 17.18 25.33
N ALA A 232 2.57 17.10 24.01
CA ALA A 232 3.81 16.70 23.37
C ALA A 232 4.27 17.70 22.31
N ASP A 233 5.59 17.81 22.11
CA ASP A 233 6.18 18.60 21.04
C ASP A 233 6.36 17.79 19.76
N HIS A 234 6.39 16.46 19.84
CA HIS A 234 6.56 15.63 18.65
C HIS A 234 5.49 14.56 18.61
N LEU A 235 4.84 14.42 17.46
CA LEU A 235 3.82 13.42 17.22
C LEU A 235 4.36 12.43 16.17
N VAL A 236 4.48 11.18 16.59
CA VAL A 236 4.81 10.03 15.75
C VAL A 236 3.54 9.22 15.60
N TRP A 237 2.97 9.23 14.39
CA TRP A 237 1.82 8.41 14.06
C TRP A 237 2.29 7.04 13.60
N PHE A 238 1.57 6.00 13.96
CA PHE A 238 1.83 4.65 13.48
C PHE A 238 0.54 3.87 13.25
N GLY A 239 0.58 2.95 12.31
CA GLY A 239 -0.58 2.15 11.92
C GLY A 239 -0.13 1.08 10.94
N HIS A 240 -1.03 0.21 10.53
CA HIS A 240 -0.68 -0.85 9.58
C HIS A 240 -0.77 -0.39 8.13
N TYR A 241 -1.93 0.12 7.73
CA TYR A 241 -2.21 0.52 6.35
C TYR A 241 -1.53 1.86 6.02
N PRO A 242 -0.84 1.98 4.87
CA PRO A 242 -0.50 3.28 4.31
C PRO A 242 -1.75 4.13 4.10
N THR A 243 -1.61 5.45 4.16
CA THR A 243 -2.73 6.39 3.97
C THR A 243 -3.38 6.27 2.59
N SER A 244 -2.67 5.76 1.58
CA SER A 244 -3.23 5.39 0.26
C SER A 244 -4.20 4.22 0.29
N CYS A 245 -4.11 3.37 1.33
CA CYS A 245 -4.91 2.18 1.54
C CYS A 245 -5.92 2.35 2.69
N ILE A 246 -6.22 3.59 3.09
CA ILE A 246 -7.21 3.89 4.12
C ILE A 246 -8.37 4.66 3.49
N LEU A 247 -9.57 4.09 3.59
CA LEU A 247 -10.81 4.75 3.26
C LEU A 247 -11.38 5.43 4.53
N SER A 248 -11.44 6.76 4.50
CA SER A 248 -12.15 7.53 5.52
C SER A 248 -13.61 7.69 5.10
N LEU A 249 -14.56 7.19 5.90
CA LEU A 249 -15.98 7.31 5.57
C LEU A 249 -16.46 8.74 5.79
N GLU A 250 -16.70 9.43 4.69
CA GLU A 250 -17.31 10.76 4.68
C GLU A 250 -18.82 10.63 4.89
N ARG A 251 -19.35 11.30 5.92
CA ARG A 251 -20.80 11.51 6.06
C ARG A 251 -21.21 12.97 5.86
N ASP A 252 -20.25 13.89 5.94
CA ASP A 252 -20.44 15.33 5.74
C ASP A 252 -19.20 15.93 5.06
N SER A 253 -19.41 16.93 4.21
CA SER A 253 -18.40 17.67 3.44
C SER A 253 -17.43 18.50 4.30
N GLN A 254 -17.39 18.30 5.61
CA GLN A 254 -16.58 19.05 6.58
C GLN A 254 -15.49 18.22 7.26
N ARG A 255 -15.38 16.91 7.01
CA ARG A 255 -14.35 16.09 7.68
C ARG A 255 -13.03 16.09 6.93
N MET A 256 -11.97 16.34 7.67
CA MET A 256 -10.59 16.27 7.19
C MET A 256 -10.24 14.83 6.83
N SER A 257 -9.61 14.63 5.68
CA SER A 257 -9.01 13.34 5.33
C SER A 257 -7.98 12.92 6.39
N VAL A 258 -7.69 11.62 6.51
CA VAL A 258 -6.67 11.13 7.46
C VAL A 258 -5.31 11.83 7.29
N ARG A 259 -4.93 12.13 6.04
CA ARG A 259 -3.69 12.85 5.72
C ARG A 259 -3.72 14.29 6.22
N GLU A 260 -4.87 14.95 6.13
CA GLU A 260 -5.04 16.30 6.68
C GLU A 260 -5.08 16.28 8.20
N LEU A 261 -5.73 15.29 8.82
CA LEU A 261 -5.78 15.12 10.27
C LEU A 261 -4.37 14.98 10.85
N ILE A 262 -3.56 14.06 10.32
CA ILE A 262 -2.14 13.91 10.70
C ILE A 262 -1.40 15.23 10.53
N GLY A 263 -1.56 15.87 9.38
CA GLY A 263 -0.88 17.12 9.04
C GLY A 263 -1.35 18.37 9.80
N SER A 264 -2.46 18.30 10.54
CA SER A 264 -3.07 19.46 11.22
C SER A 264 -2.34 19.89 12.49
N ALA A 265 -1.61 18.99 13.14
CA ALA A 265 -0.76 19.30 14.29
C ALA A 265 0.62 19.76 13.83
N GLY A 266 1.16 20.84 14.42
CA GLY A 266 2.51 21.32 14.13
C GLY A 266 3.59 20.30 14.48
N GLY A 267 3.40 19.56 15.59
CA GLY A 267 4.31 18.52 16.06
C GLY A 267 4.32 17.21 15.26
N SER A 268 3.40 16.99 14.31
CA SER A 268 3.39 15.75 13.52
C SER A 268 4.60 15.66 12.59
N GLN A 269 5.54 14.77 12.87
CA GLN A 269 6.75 14.62 12.06
C GLN A 269 6.62 13.49 11.04
N VAL A 270 6.02 12.37 11.44
CA VAL A 270 6.03 11.14 10.66
C VAL A 270 4.77 10.29 10.92
N TYR A 271 4.32 9.60 9.87
CA TYR A 271 3.46 8.42 9.93
C TYR A 271 4.26 7.19 9.47
N VAL A 272 4.41 6.20 10.35
CA VAL A 272 5.09 4.94 10.03
C VAL A 272 4.11 3.79 9.89
N CYS A 273 4.27 2.98 8.82
CA CYS A 273 3.34 1.91 8.49
C CYS A 273 4.02 0.69 7.83
N GLY A 274 3.20 -0.30 7.44
CA GLY A 274 3.60 -1.56 6.80
C GLY A 274 2.69 -1.93 5.62
N HIS A 275 2.16 -3.16 5.62
CA HIS A 275 1.09 -3.69 4.75
C HIS A 275 1.48 -4.00 3.30
N LEU A 276 2.28 -3.15 2.64
CA LEU A 276 2.59 -3.31 1.22
C LEU A 276 3.84 -4.16 0.96
N HIS A 277 4.64 -4.49 2.00
CA HIS A 277 5.84 -5.30 1.91
C HIS A 277 6.85 -4.77 0.87
N SER A 278 7.04 -3.45 0.77
CA SER A 278 7.86 -2.87 -0.31
C SER A 278 7.43 -3.29 -1.73
N MET A 279 6.13 -3.60 -1.92
CA MET A 279 5.55 -4.20 -3.12
C MET A 279 6.27 -5.49 -3.56
N GLY A 280 6.55 -6.39 -2.61
CA GLY A 280 7.33 -7.61 -2.84
C GLY A 280 8.79 -7.32 -3.20
N GLY A 281 9.36 -6.23 -2.66
CA GLY A 281 10.72 -5.78 -2.93
C GLY A 281 10.91 -4.93 -4.20
N LEU A 282 9.85 -4.65 -4.96
CA LEU A 282 9.90 -3.81 -6.16
C LEU A 282 10.16 -2.33 -5.85
N VAL A 283 9.75 -1.87 -4.66
CA VAL A 283 9.95 -0.50 -4.19
C VAL A 283 10.63 -0.54 -2.82
N LYS A 284 11.96 -0.73 -2.81
CA LYS A 284 12.75 -0.91 -1.57
C LYS A 284 12.73 0.27 -0.58
N GLN A 285 12.34 1.46 -1.02
CA GLN A 285 12.27 2.68 -0.19
C GLN A 285 10.92 3.34 -0.40
N MET A 286 9.88 2.85 0.30
CA MET A 286 8.54 3.42 0.25
C MET A 286 8.40 4.58 1.23
N TYR A 287 9.03 5.69 0.85
CA TYR A 287 8.99 6.94 1.61
C TYR A 287 8.41 8.04 0.75
N THR A 288 7.65 8.93 1.38
CA THR A 288 7.22 10.19 0.79
C THR A 288 7.11 11.29 1.85
N LYS A 289 6.97 12.53 1.40
CA LYS A 289 6.56 13.67 2.21
C LYS A 289 5.19 14.15 1.70
N HIS A 290 4.22 14.23 2.60
CA HIS A 290 2.88 14.70 2.24
C HIS A 290 2.85 16.21 2.04
N LYS A 291 1.79 16.70 1.36
CA LYS A 291 1.57 18.14 1.13
C LYS A 291 1.47 18.95 2.42
N LYS A 292 1.14 18.33 3.55
CA LYS A 292 1.13 18.97 4.88
C LYS A 292 2.50 18.94 5.57
N GLY A 293 3.55 18.44 4.93
CA GLY A 293 4.94 18.55 5.38
C GLY A 293 5.46 17.41 6.28
N TYR A 294 4.63 16.45 6.67
CA TYR A 294 5.05 15.27 7.46
C TYR A 294 5.51 14.13 6.54
N LEU A 295 6.34 13.21 7.06
CA LEU A 295 6.80 12.02 6.34
C LEU A 295 5.78 10.89 6.43
N GLU A 296 5.59 10.13 5.36
CA GLU A 296 4.99 8.79 5.43
C GLU A 296 6.04 7.77 5.03
N LEU A 297 6.29 6.81 5.92
CA LEU A 297 7.34 5.82 5.78
C LEU A 297 6.77 4.41 5.95
N GLU A 298 6.51 3.72 4.85
CA GLU A 298 6.30 2.27 4.92
C GLU A 298 7.63 1.58 5.19
N LEU A 299 7.60 0.59 6.07
CA LEU A 299 8.74 -0.24 6.41
C LEU A 299 8.62 -1.57 5.66
N GLY A 300 9.70 -1.99 5.01
CA GLY A 300 9.79 -3.33 4.43
C GLY A 300 9.49 -4.40 5.47
N ASP A 301 8.93 -5.52 5.04
CA ASP A 301 8.35 -6.48 5.97
C ASP A 301 9.39 -7.31 6.75
N TRP A 302 8.99 -7.73 7.94
CA TRP A 302 9.73 -8.75 8.67
C TRP A 302 9.60 -10.12 8.00
N LYS A 303 8.39 -10.47 7.53
CA LYS A 303 7.99 -11.79 7.01
C LYS A 303 8.94 -12.46 6.01
N ASP A 304 9.48 -11.72 5.06
CA ASP A 304 10.35 -12.22 4.00
C ASP A 304 11.70 -11.46 4.00
N ASN A 305 11.70 -10.16 4.31
CA ASN A 305 12.92 -9.34 4.25
C ASN A 305 13.65 -9.17 5.60
N ARG A 306 13.00 -9.47 6.73
CA ARG A 306 13.53 -9.29 8.11
C ARG A 306 14.04 -7.87 8.34
N MET A 307 13.25 -6.88 7.94
CA MET A 307 13.58 -5.48 8.12
C MET A 307 12.98 -4.93 9.42
N PHE A 308 13.70 -4.03 10.05
CA PHE A 308 13.21 -3.17 11.13
C PHE A 308 13.74 -1.75 10.90
N ARG A 309 13.18 -0.74 11.56
CA ARG A 309 13.64 0.64 11.47
C ARG A 309 14.14 1.12 12.81
N LEU A 310 15.29 1.79 12.79
CA LEU A 310 15.77 2.61 13.90
C LEU A 310 15.44 4.06 13.59
N ALA A 311 14.81 4.75 14.54
CA ALA A 311 14.49 6.16 14.44
C ALA A 311 14.92 6.91 15.70
N ALA A 312 15.23 8.19 15.55
CA ALA A 312 15.64 9.06 16.64
C ALA A 312 15.07 10.47 16.48
N ILE A 313 14.79 11.10 17.61
CA ILE A 313 14.53 12.54 17.70
C ILE A 313 15.69 13.14 18.50
N ASP A 314 16.47 14.00 17.85
CA ASP A 314 17.65 14.66 18.42
C ASP A 314 17.48 16.18 18.30
N HIS A 315 17.28 16.86 19.43
CA HIS A 315 16.97 18.30 19.47
C HIS A 315 15.75 18.67 18.60
N GLY A 316 14.77 17.77 18.52
CA GLY A 316 13.56 17.93 17.72
C GLY A 316 13.72 17.62 16.23
N LEU A 317 14.87 17.14 15.78
CA LEU A 317 15.08 16.65 14.40
C LEU A 317 14.81 15.14 14.33
N PHE A 318 13.91 14.73 13.45
CA PHE A 318 13.60 13.32 13.23
C PHE A 318 14.55 12.70 12.19
N SER A 319 15.24 11.62 12.55
CA SER A 319 16.12 10.86 11.65
C SER A 319 15.84 9.37 11.77
N PHE A 320 16.01 8.61 10.68
CA PHE A 320 15.75 7.18 10.68
C PHE A 320 16.63 6.42 9.68
N ILE A 321 16.74 5.11 9.89
CA ILE A 321 17.34 4.16 8.96
C ILE A 321 16.62 2.81 9.04
N ASP A 322 16.45 2.17 7.89
CA ASP A 322 15.89 0.82 7.80
C ASP A 322 17.04 -0.19 7.76
N GLN A 323 16.96 -1.18 8.64
CA GLN A 323 18.01 -2.12 8.91
C GLN A 323 17.50 -3.55 8.71
N LYS A 324 18.31 -4.35 8.02
CA LYS A 324 18.10 -5.79 7.94
C LYS A 324 18.58 -6.46 9.22
N HIS A 325 17.78 -7.38 9.76
CA HIS A 325 18.11 -8.22 10.92
C HIS A 325 19.52 -8.81 10.81
N ASN A 326 20.22 -8.87 11.95
CA ASN A 326 21.59 -9.36 12.07
C ASN A 326 22.64 -8.65 11.20
N SER A 327 22.40 -7.41 10.76
CA SER A 327 23.47 -6.60 10.17
C SER A 327 23.92 -5.51 11.14
N TRP A 328 25.17 -5.64 11.60
CA TRP A 328 25.84 -4.79 12.57
C TRP A 328 27.20 -4.34 12.01
N PRO A 329 27.73 -3.19 12.41
CA PRO A 329 27.09 -2.15 13.22
C PRO A 329 25.97 -1.38 12.50
N ILE A 330 25.04 -0.78 13.24
CA ILE A 330 24.00 0.12 12.73
C ILE A 330 24.49 1.56 12.91
N ILE A 331 24.37 2.39 11.87
CA ILE A 331 24.81 3.79 11.87
C ILE A 331 23.61 4.68 11.54
N LEU A 332 23.27 5.61 12.43
CA LEU A 332 22.25 6.64 12.21
C LEU A 332 22.83 8.02 12.47
N VAL A 333 23.02 8.82 11.42
CA VAL A 333 23.42 10.23 11.55
C VAL A 333 22.20 11.06 11.94
N THR A 334 22.26 11.76 13.06
CA THR A 334 21.20 12.65 13.54
C THR A 334 21.48 14.11 13.21
N ASN A 335 22.75 14.52 13.20
CA ASN A 335 23.20 15.85 12.77
C ASN A 335 24.51 15.77 11.96
N PRO A 336 24.61 16.37 10.76
CA PRO A 336 23.56 17.08 10.02
C PRO A 336 22.45 16.13 9.54
N LYS A 337 21.23 16.65 9.41
CA LYS A 337 20.08 15.87 8.95
C LYS A 337 20.20 15.51 7.45
N HIS A 338 19.68 14.33 7.08
CA HIS A 338 19.67 13.87 5.69
C HIS A 338 18.82 14.80 4.79
N ALA A 339 19.38 15.27 3.66
CA ALA A 339 18.78 16.29 2.80
C ALA A 339 17.40 15.92 2.21
N ARG A 340 17.11 14.61 2.07
CA ARG A 340 15.79 14.13 1.60
C ARG A 340 14.66 14.30 2.63
N TYR A 341 14.97 14.23 3.92
CA TYR A 341 13.97 14.02 4.97
C TYR A 341 13.71 15.26 5.82
N VAL A 342 14.22 16.42 5.44
CA VAL A 342 14.01 17.69 6.14
C VAL A 342 12.54 18.10 6.15
N LEU A 343 12.07 18.58 7.30
CA LEU A 343 10.68 19.01 7.51
C LEU A 343 10.62 20.49 7.92
N PRO A 344 10.76 21.43 6.96
CA PRO A 344 10.55 22.85 7.21
C PRO A 344 9.22 23.11 7.92
N GLY A 345 9.14 24.10 8.80
CA GLY A 345 7.92 24.44 9.55
C GLY A 345 7.48 23.42 10.61
N ARG A 346 8.14 22.25 10.71
CA ARG A 346 7.89 21.21 11.73
C ARG A 346 9.10 20.94 12.60
N GLU A 347 10.30 21.21 12.08
CA GLU A 347 11.57 20.98 12.76
C GLU A 347 12.37 22.28 12.94
N PRO A 348 13.14 22.40 14.04
CA PRO A 348 14.01 23.55 14.29
C PRO A 348 15.31 23.46 13.45
N LEU A 349 15.18 23.51 12.12
CA LEU A 349 16.29 23.32 11.18
C LEU A 349 17.44 24.33 11.36
N GLN A 350 17.17 25.50 11.94
CA GLN A 350 18.19 26.50 12.28
C GLN A 350 19.26 25.99 13.26
N LEU A 351 18.96 24.95 14.04
CA LEU A 351 19.93 24.38 14.98
C LEU A 351 21.09 23.66 14.28
N ILE A 352 20.91 23.22 13.03
CA ILE A 352 21.94 22.50 12.27
C ILE A 352 23.14 23.41 11.95
N PRO A 353 22.98 24.58 11.27
CA PRO A 353 24.10 25.48 11.01
C PRO A 353 24.68 26.13 12.28
N GLU A 354 23.90 26.22 13.37
CA GLU A 354 24.37 26.69 14.67
C GLU A 354 25.12 25.62 15.47
N SER A 355 25.09 24.35 15.05
CA SER A 355 25.67 23.24 15.80
C SER A 355 27.20 23.26 15.83
N THR A 356 27.77 22.65 16.88
CA THR A 356 29.23 22.52 17.03
C THR A 356 29.76 21.13 16.68
N HIS A 357 28.88 20.13 16.60
CA HIS A 357 29.25 18.73 16.40
C HIS A 357 28.34 18.02 15.40
N ILE A 358 28.95 17.17 14.57
CA ILE A 358 28.27 16.04 13.91
C ILE A 358 27.91 15.03 15.00
N ARG A 359 26.69 14.49 14.95
CA ARG A 359 26.13 13.57 15.93
C ARG A 359 25.63 12.31 15.22
N ILE A 360 26.06 11.16 15.73
CA ILE A 360 25.84 9.85 15.11
C ILE A 360 25.51 8.85 16.22
N LEU A 361 24.40 8.14 16.07
CA LEU A 361 24.09 6.99 16.91
C LEU A 361 24.64 5.73 16.25
N VAL A 362 25.44 4.97 16.99
CA VAL A 362 26.02 3.71 16.51
C VAL A 362 25.73 2.60 17.50
N PHE A 363 25.23 1.47 16.98
CA PHE A 363 24.84 0.30 17.78
C PHE A 363 25.48 -0.95 17.20
N SER A 364 25.91 -1.89 18.05
CA SER A 364 26.29 -3.26 17.67
C SER A 364 25.81 -4.26 18.73
N ASP A 365 25.82 -5.55 18.40
CA ASP A 365 25.61 -6.65 19.34
C ASP A 365 26.79 -6.85 20.30
N VAL A 366 27.93 -6.23 19.98
CA VAL A 366 29.16 -6.18 20.78
C VAL A 366 29.65 -4.73 20.92
N LYS A 367 30.76 -4.50 21.62
CA LYS A 367 31.28 -3.13 21.80
C LYS A 367 31.78 -2.56 20.47
N ILE A 368 31.50 -1.28 20.22
CA ILE A 368 32.06 -0.55 19.08
C ILE A 368 33.52 -0.18 19.37
N GLU A 369 34.42 -0.53 18.44
CA GLU A 369 35.85 -0.23 18.53
C GLU A 369 36.13 1.20 18.05
N SER A 370 35.64 1.58 16.87
CA SER A 370 35.87 2.91 16.32
C SER A 370 34.75 3.39 15.41
N VAL A 371 34.55 4.71 15.40
CA VAL A 371 33.65 5.40 14.46
C VAL A 371 34.42 6.56 13.85
N LYS A 372 34.45 6.63 12.52
CA LYS A 372 35.19 7.65 11.77
C LYS A 372 34.27 8.30 10.76
N ILE A 373 34.54 9.56 10.45
CA ILE A 373 33.82 10.30 9.43
C ILE A 373 34.76 10.91 8.39
N SER A 374 34.24 11.13 7.18
CA SER A 374 34.94 11.81 6.10
C SER A 374 33.96 12.57 5.21
N PHE A 375 34.41 13.64 4.56
CA PHE A 375 33.64 14.36 3.54
C PHE A 375 34.12 14.09 2.11
N ASP A 376 35.30 13.49 1.95
CA ASP A 376 36.02 13.26 0.70
C ASP A 376 36.41 11.79 0.46
N LYS A 377 36.16 10.90 1.44
CA LYS A 377 36.65 9.50 1.54
C LYS A 377 38.16 9.34 1.70
N ILE A 378 38.91 10.43 1.81
CA ILE A 378 40.38 10.43 1.90
C ILE A 378 40.78 10.76 3.33
N SER A 379 40.24 11.85 3.86
CA SER A 379 40.56 12.37 5.19
C SER A 379 39.53 11.87 6.20
N TRP A 380 39.96 10.99 7.09
CA TRP A 380 39.10 10.39 8.12
C TRP A 380 39.36 11.00 9.50
N MET A 381 38.30 11.46 10.15
CA MET A 381 38.33 12.00 11.50
C MET A 381 37.69 11.02 12.48
N LEU A 382 38.37 10.75 13.59
CA LEU A 382 37.85 9.86 14.63
C LEU A 382 36.78 10.57 15.46
N CYS A 383 35.62 9.94 15.62
CA CYS A 383 34.56 10.42 16.50
C CYS A 383 34.86 10.06 17.95
N LYS A 384 34.52 10.95 18.87
CA LYS A 384 34.60 10.69 20.31
C LYS A 384 33.30 10.07 20.78
N THR A 385 33.38 8.95 21.49
CA THR A 385 32.24 8.39 22.23
C THR A 385 31.92 9.29 23.42
N LYS A 386 30.63 9.47 23.70
CA LYS A 386 30.15 10.11 24.92
C LYS A 386 29.52 9.06 25.82
N ASP A 387 28.22 9.17 26.08
CA ASP A 387 27.46 8.18 26.83
C ASP A 387 26.56 7.37 25.90
N GLY A 388 26.53 6.06 26.14
CA GLY A 388 25.71 5.12 25.37
C GLY A 388 26.10 5.09 23.88
N PRO A 389 25.13 5.14 22.96
CA PRO A 389 25.37 4.95 21.53
C PRO A 389 25.82 6.24 20.80
N LEU A 390 26.00 7.37 21.48
CA LEU A 390 26.30 8.66 20.84
C LEU A 390 27.80 8.85 20.57
N TYR A 391 28.12 9.07 19.29
CA TYR A 391 29.43 9.44 18.77
C TYR A 391 29.37 10.84 18.16
N VAL A 392 30.38 11.65 18.46
CA VAL A 392 30.44 13.04 18.01
C VAL A 392 31.78 13.42 17.39
N CYS A 393 31.73 14.31 16.40
CA CYS A 393 32.91 14.92 15.81
C CYS A 393 32.70 16.42 15.67
N ARG A 394 33.71 17.23 16.03
CA ARG A 394 33.66 18.67 15.78
C ARG A 394 33.65 18.94 14.29
N TRP A 395 32.92 19.97 13.88
CA TRP A 395 32.86 20.42 12.50
C TRP A 395 32.63 21.92 12.44
N LEU A 396 32.75 22.48 11.24
CA LEU A 396 32.54 23.88 10.95
C LEU A 396 31.41 24.01 9.90
N PRO A 397 30.14 24.18 10.32
CA PRO A 397 28.99 24.16 9.41
C PRO A 397 29.10 25.19 8.26
N HIS A 398 29.74 26.34 8.49
CA HIS A 398 29.91 27.38 7.48
C HIS A 398 30.70 26.94 6.23
N LEU A 399 31.49 25.86 6.32
CA LEU A 399 32.18 25.26 5.16
C LEU A 399 31.22 24.50 4.22
N PHE A 400 29.98 24.25 4.68
CA PHE A 400 28.95 23.48 3.99
C PHE A 400 27.68 24.32 3.77
N ALA A 401 27.85 25.64 3.67
CA ALA A 401 26.73 26.59 3.69
C ALA A 401 25.79 26.47 2.48
N THR A 402 26.27 26.01 1.33
CA THR A 402 25.50 25.98 0.07
C THR A 402 25.64 24.67 -0.68
N GLY A 403 24.51 24.17 -1.18
CA GLY A 403 24.41 22.97 -1.99
C GLY A 403 24.32 21.66 -1.19
N LEU A 404 24.41 20.56 -1.93
CA LEU A 404 24.42 19.21 -1.39
C LEU A 404 25.85 18.75 -1.09
N HIS A 405 26.04 18.24 0.11
CA HIS A 405 27.28 17.66 0.58
C HIS A 405 27.07 16.19 0.96
N LYS A 406 28.17 15.45 1.10
CA LYS A 406 28.14 14.04 1.50
C LYS A 406 29.02 13.84 2.73
N LEU A 407 28.45 13.22 3.75
CA LEU A 407 29.16 12.70 4.90
C LEU A 407 29.28 11.19 4.74
N TYR A 408 30.50 10.67 4.87
CA TYR A 408 30.77 9.24 4.93
C TYR A 408 31.05 8.88 6.38
N VAL A 409 30.45 7.81 6.86
CA VAL A 409 30.64 7.30 8.23
C VAL A 409 31.07 5.85 8.14
N GLU A 410 32.11 5.49 8.85
CA GLU A 410 32.57 4.11 9.03
C GLU A 410 32.49 3.76 10.52
N ALA A 411 31.89 2.61 10.84
CA ALA A 411 31.89 2.05 12.19
C ALA A 411 32.44 0.63 12.15
N ILE A 412 33.29 0.31 13.12
CA ILE A 412 33.92 -1.00 13.29
C ILE A 412 33.68 -1.42 14.74
N ASP A 413 33.23 -2.66 14.94
CA ASP A 413 33.08 -3.26 16.27
C ASP A 413 34.26 -4.14 16.67
N GLU A 414 34.32 -4.55 17.94
CA GLU A 414 35.45 -5.30 18.50
C GLU A 414 35.62 -6.72 17.90
N MET A 415 34.61 -7.21 17.18
CA MET A 415 34.67 -8.47 16.43
C MET A 415 35.14 -8.26 14.98
N GLY A 416 35.49 -7.03 14.62
CA GLY A 416 35.93 -6.65 13.28
C GLY A 416 34.80 -6.53 12.25
N LYS A 417 33.52 -6.58 12.66
CA LYS A 417 32.42 -6.27 11.74
C LYS A 417 32.44 -4.78 11.45
N ASN A 418 32.35 -4.42 10.17
CA ASN A 418 32.33 -3.03 9.74
C ASN A 418 31.07 -2.69 8.96
N ASN A 419 30.69 -1.42 9.01
CA ASN A 419 29.64 -0.87 8.16
C ASN A 419 30.02 0.56 7.73
N THR A 420 29.62 0.94 6.53
CA THR A 420 29.88 2.28 5.97
C THR A 420 28.59 2.88 5.45
N LEU A 421 28.32 4.13 5.82
CA LEU A 421 27.13 4.89 5.41
C LEU A 421 27.54 6.11 4.57
N GLU A 422 26.88 6.30 3.43
CA GLU A 422 26.88 7.57 2.69
C GLU A 422 25.64 8.38 3.08
N HIS A 423 25.85 9.58 3.61
CA HIS A 423 24.81 10.45 4.16
C HIS A 423 24.81 11.82 3.47
N PRO A 424 23.95 12.05 2.48
CA PRO A 424 23.81 13.36 1.84
C PRO A 424 23.05 14.35 2.73
N PHE A 425 23.59 15.56 2.87
CA PHE A 425 23.02 16.64 3.68
C PHE A 425 23.16 18.00 2.99
N SER A 426 22.38 18.99 3.43
CA SER A 426 22.44 20.39 2.97
C SER A 426 22.08 21.33 4.12
N LEU A 427 22.63 22.56 4.09
CA LEU A 427 22.37 23.59 5.10
C LEU A 427 21.55 24.77 4.57
N ASP A 428 21.45 24.93 3.25
CA ASP A 428 20.66 25.97 2.58
C ASP A 428 19.23 25.53 2.23
N GLY A 429 18.84 24.31 2.60
CA GLY A 429 17.55 23.74 2.27
C GLY A 429 17.47 23.06 0.90
N THR A 430 18.59 22.89 0.18
CA THR A 430 18.63 22.08 -1.04
C THR A 430 18.18 20.65 -0.75
N VAL A 431 17.01 20.25 -1.27
CA VAL A 431 16.42 18.94 -0.98
C VAL A 431 16.69 17.91 -2.07
N MET A 432 16.78 16.64 -1.68
CA MET A 432 16.77 15.52 -2.60
C MET A 432 15.33 15.04 -2.85
N PRO A 433 14.95 14.72 -4.10
CA PRO A 433 13.59 14.26 -4.39
C PRO A 433 13.34 12.84 -3.84
N PHE A 434 12.08 12.57 -3.54
CA PHE A 434 11.56 11.22 -3.31
C PHE A 434 11.31 10.50 -4.63
N GLY A 435 11.42 9.17 -4.61
CA GLY A 435 11.13 8.33 -5.78
C GLY A 435 9.71 8.55 -6.30
N ILE A 436 9.52 8.54 -7.62
CA ILE A 436 8.19 8.70 -8.21
C ILE A 436 7.28 7.52 -7.85
N THR A 437 7.83 6.30 -7.86
CA THR A 437 7.08 5.08 -7.56
C THR A 437 6.58 5.04 -6.11
N SER A 438 7.41 5.42 -5.13
CA SER A 438 6.98 5.50 -3.73
C SER A 438 5.89 6.55 -3.53
N ARG A 439 6.01 7.71 -4.18
CA ARG A 439 4.98 8.75 -4.16
C ARG A 439 3.66 8.28 -4.77
N LEU A 440 3.69 7.58 -5.91
CA LEU A 440 2.48 7.02 -6.51
C LEU A 440 1.80 6.02 -5.56
N MET A 441 2.57 5.12 -4.94
CA MET A 441 2.02 4.08 -4.06
C MET A 441 1.46 4.63 -2.75
N LEU A 442 2.07 5.68 -2.19
CA LEU A 442 1.68 6.23 -0.87
C LEU A 442 0.72 7.42 -0.96
N MET A 443 0.71 8.17 -2.07
CA MET A 443 -0.09 9.40 -2.20
C MET A 443 -1.34 9.24 -3.06
N LEU A 444 -1.42 8.24 -3.95
CA LEU A 444 -2.67 7.97 -4.68
C LEU A 444 -3.67 7.27 -3.77
N ASP A 445 -4.94 7.61 -3.92
CA ASP A 445 -6.02 6.85 -3.28
C ASP A 445 -6.20 5.53 -4.04
N ALA A 446 -5.86 4.40 -3.40
CA ALA A 446 -5.93 3.09 -4.03
C ALA A 446 -7.36 2.75 -4.46
N GLY A 447 -8.36 3.14 -3.68
CA GLY A 447 -9.77 2.92 -4.01
C GLY A 447 -10.20 3.66 -5.27
N ALA A 448 -9.83 4.93 -5.41
CA ALA A 448 -10.08 5.72 -6.62
C ALA A 448 -9.36 5.13 -7.84
N VAL A 449 -8.13 4.64 -7.68
CA VAL A 449 -7.39 3.95 -8.76
C VAL A 449 -8.12 2.67 -9.18
N PHE A 450 -8.54 1.83 -8.24
CA PHE A 450 -9.27 0.59 -8.55
C PHE A 450 -10.59 0.87 -9.26
N GLN A 451 -11.34 1.87 -8.81
CA GLN A 451 -12.57 2.34 -9.46
C GLN A 451 -12.32 2.83 -10.89
N ALA A 452 -11.29 3.65 -11.10
CA ALA A 452 -10.95 4.18 -12.42
C ALA A 452 -10.54 3.08 -13.40
N VAL A 453 -9.74 2.10 -12.95
CA VAL A 453 -9.35 0.94 -13.76
C VAL A 453 -10.58 0.12 -14.14
N PHE A 454 -11.46 -0.18 -13.17
CA PHE A 454 -12.69 -0.92 -13.42
C PHE A 454 -13.62 -0.20 -14.40
N GLY A 455 -13.87 1.10 -14.19
CA GLY A 455 -14.70 1.92 -15.07
C GLY A 455 -14.14 2.00 -16.49
N THR A 456 -12.82 2.14 -16.63
CA THR A 456 -12.15 2.15 -17.95
C THR A 456 -12.32 0.81 -18.67
N LEU A 457 -12.09 -0.31 -17.97
CA LEU A 457 -12.27 -1.65 -18.54
C LEU A 457 -13.74 -1.92 -18.91
N LEU A 458 -14.69 -1.41 -18.12
CA LEU A 458 -16.11 -1.53 -18.41
C LEU A 458 -16.47 -0.78 -19.70
N ILE A 459 -15.97 0.46 -19.87
CA ILE A 459 -16.15 1.25 -21.10
C ILE A 459 -15.53 0.51 -22.30
N ILE A 460 -14.32 -0.04 -22.17
CA ILE A 460 -13.64 -0.80 -23.24
C ILE A 460 -14.44 -2.04 -23.64
N ASN A 461 -15.12 -2.71 -22.70
CA ASN A 461 -15.91 -3.90 -23.00
C ASN A 461 -17.28 -3.59 -23.63
N VAL A 462 -17.87 -2.42 -23.34
CA VAL A 462 -19.24 -2.08 -23.77
C VAL A 462 -19.24 -1.14 -24.97
N LEU A 463 -18.57 0.01 -24.88
CA LEU A 463 -18.72 1.11 -25.82
C LEU A 463 -18.31 0.75 -27.26
N PRO A 464 -17.18 0.05 -27.52
CA PRO A 464 -16.82 -0.37 -28.87
C PRO A 464 -17.88 -1.25 -29.54
N LEU A 465 -18.46 -2.22 -28.81
CA LEU A 465 -19.49 -3.10 -29.34
C LEU A 465 -20.79 -2.34 -29.66
N VAL A 466 -21.17 -1.39 -28.81
CA VAL A 466 -22.34 -0.53 -29.05
C VAL A 466 -22.11 0.36 -30.29
N ILE A 467 -20.95 1.01 -30.41
CA ILE A 467 -20.60 1.83 -31.57
C ILE A 467 -20.65 1.01 -32.85
N LEU A 468 -20.02 -0.18 -32.85
CA LEU A 468 -20.05 -1.09 -34.00
C LEU A 468 -21.49 -1.52 -34.34
N ARG A 469 -22.33 -1.79 -33.35
CA ARG A 469 -23.73 -2.15 -33.59
C ARG A 469 -24.51 -1.02 -34.26
N LEU A 470 -24.24 0.24 -33.93
CA LEU A 470 -24.90 1.40 -34.55
C LEU A 470 -24.41 1.66 -35.99
N GLN A 471 -23.21 1.21 -36.36
CA GLN A 471 -22.70 1.35 -37.71
C GLN A 471 -23.50 0.49 -38.71
N LYS A 472 -24.05 1.14 -39.74
CA LYS A 472 -24.83 0.47 -40.80
C LYS A 472 -23.95 -0.26 -41.84
N ARG A 473 -22.70 0.15 -42.01
CA ARG A 473 -21.76 -0.37 -43.02
C ARG A 473 -20.53 -1.00 -42.37
N PRO A 474 -19.81 -1.90 -43.08
CA PRO A 474 -18.62 -2.54 -42.55
C PRO A 474 -17.53 -1.50 -42.20
N PRO A 475 -16.87 -1.62 -41.05
CA PRO A 475 -15.85 -0.67 -40.64
C PRO A 475 -14.60 -0.74 -41.55
N LYS A 476 -13.98 0.42 -41.81
CA LYS A 476 -12.71 0.57 -42.52
C LYS A 476 -11.56 0.66 -41.54
N TYR A 477 -10.50 -0.11 -41.80
CA TYR A 477 -9.24 -0.04 -41.04
C TYR A 477 -8.05 -0.29 -41.96
N MET A 478 -6.95 0.45 -41.78
CA MET A 478 -5.82 0.45 -42.70
C MET A 478 -5.02 -0.86 -42.72
N ARG A 479 -4.92 -1.58 -41.58
CA ARG A 479 -4.17 -2.84 -41.49
C ARG A 479 -5.08 -4.05 -41.69
N ARG A 480 -4.71 -4.97 -42.60
CA ARG A 480 -5.50 -6.18 -42.95
C ARG A 480 -5.95 -7.01 -41.74
N TYR A 481 -5.05 -7.27 -40.78
CA TYR A 481 -5.38 -8.08 -39.60
C TYR A 481 -6.36 -7.38 -38.64
N GLY A 482 -6.11 -6.09 -38.35
CA GLY A 482 -7.02 -5.27 -37.53
C GLY A 482 -8.39 -5.08 -38.19
N GLN A 483 -8.43 -4.96 -39.52
CA GLN A 483 -9.67 -4.90 -40.28
C GLN A 483 -10.49 -6.18 -40.15
N LYS A 484 -9.83 -7.35 -40.17
CA LYS A 484 -10.49 -8.64 -39.98
C LYS A 484 -11.16 -8.71 -38.60
N ILE A 485 -10.41 -8.45 -37.53
CA ILE A 485 -10.94 -8.49 -36.15
C ILE A 485 -12.10 -7.50 -35.99
N LEU A 486 -11.93 -6.26 -36.47
CA LEU A 486 -12.94 -5.22 -36.35
C LEU A 486 -14.24 -5.57 -37.10
N ARG A 487 -14.13 -6.20 -38.28
CA ARG A 487 -15.28 -6.73 -39.01
C ARG A 487 -15.95 -7.89 -38.30
N SER A 488 -15.19 -8.83 -37.74
CA SER A 488 -15.74 -9.95 -36.97
C SER A 488 -16.49 -9.46 -35.73
N LEU A 489 -15.95 -8.47 -35.02
CA LEU A 489 -16.61 -7.82 -33.88
C LEU A 489 -17.87 -7.05 -34.30
N TRP A 490 -17.82 -6.36 -35.45
CA TRP A 490 -18.98 -5.69 -36.02
C TRP A 490 -20.11 -6.68 -36.35
N LEU A 491 -19.80 -7.80 -37.02
CA LEU A 491 -20.78 -8.84 -37.30
C LEU A 491 -21.34 -9.46 -36.01
N LEU A 492 -20.49 -9.73 -35.02
CA LEU A 492 -20.90 -10.23 -33.71
C LEU A 492 -21.91 -9.28 -33.05
N SER A 493 -21.68 -7.97 -33.15
CA SER A 493 -22.55 -6.94 -32.57
C SER A 493 -23.95 -6.91 -33.21
N LYS A 494 -24.15 -7.49 -34.40
CA LYS A 494 -25.45 -7.58 -35.08
C LYS A 494 -26.30 -8.76 -34.61
N ILE A 495 -25.72 -9.68 -33.85
CA ILE A 495 -26.41 -10.90 -33.40
C ILE A 495 -27.01 -10.65 -32.02
N ASP A 496 -28.32 -10.37 -31.97
CA ASP A 496 -29.01 -10.00 -30.72
C ASP A 496 -28.81 -11.02 -29.59
N ARG A 497 -28.91 -12.31 -29.93
CA ARG A 497 -28.76 -13.42 -28.99
C ARG A 497 -27.36 -13.56 -28.38
N ILE A 498 -26.38 -12.82 -28.90
CA ILE A 498 -24.99 -12.78 -28.40
C ILE A 498 -24.68 -11.39 -27.83
N PHE A 499 -25.02 -10.33 -28.57
CA PHE A 499 -24.75 -8.95 -28.19
C PHE A 499 -25.41 -8.56 -26.86
N TYR A 500 -26.72 -8.78 -26.70
CA TYR A 500 -27.41 -8.33 -25.48
C TYR A 500 -26.89 -9.04 -24.23
N PRO A 501 -26.69 -10.38 -24.19
CA PRO A 501 -26.11 -11.00 -23.00
C PRO A 501 -24.70 -10.51 -22.66
N ILE A 502 -23.83 -10.26 -23.65
CA ILE A 502 -22.48 -9.73 -23.41
C ILE A 502 -22.55 -8.34 -22.76
N VAL A 503 -23.37 -7.44 -23.32
CA VAL A 503 -23.50 -6.07 -22.83
C VAL A 503 -24.23 -6.00 -21.49
N LEU A 504 -25.34 -6.73 -21.35
CA LEU A 504 -26.11 -6.78 -20.09
C LEU A 504 -25.30 -7.40 -18.97
N TYR A 505 -24.48 -8.43 -19.24
CA TYR A 505 -23.57 -8.98 -18.23
C TYR A 505 -22.51 -7.96 -17.80
N ALA A 506 -21.93 -7.21 -18.75
CA ALA A 506 -20.99 -6.15 -18.40
C ALA A 506 -21.65 -5.05 -17.55
N ILE A 507 -22.89 -4.64 -17.88
CA ILE A 507 -23.68 -3.67 -17.10
C ILE A 507 -24.11 -4.25 -15.74
N TYR A 508 -24.32 -5.56 -15.64
CA TYR A 508 -24.61 -6.23 -14.39
C TYR A 508 -23.45 -6.09 -13.39
N LEU A 509 -22.20 -6.12 -13.84
CA LEU A 509 -21.03 -6.06 -12.95
C LEU A 509 -21.03 -4.85 -11.99
N PRO A 510 -21.27 -3.59 -12.41
CA PRO A 510 -21.35 -2.49 -11.45
C PRO A 510 -22.60 -2.51 -10.54
N LEU A 511 -23.68 -3.20 -10.92
CA LEU A 511 -25.00 -3.06 -10.28
C LEU A 511 -25.41 -4.25 -9.41
N GLY A 512 -25.21 -5.46 -9.93
CA GLY A 512 -25.75 -6.68 -9.36
C GLY A 512 -24.84 -7.34 -8.32
N PRO A 513 -25.40 -8.27 -7.52
CA PRO A 513 -24.62 -9.03 -6.57
C PRO A 513 -23.65 -9.97 -7.30
N TRP A 514 -22.38 -9.94 -6.94
CA TRP A 514 -21.37 -10.82 -7.51
C TRP A 514 -21.38 -12.20 -6.89
N VAL A 515 -21.73 -12.25 -5.60
CA VAL A 515 -21.68 -13.43 -4.74
C VAL A 515 -22.69 -13.27 -3.63
N ILE A 516 -23.40 -14.34 -3.30
CA ILE A 516 -24.17 -14.49 -2.06
C ILE A 516 -23.67 -15.74 -1.36
N GLY A 517 -23.25 -15.63 -0.10
CA GLY A 517 -22.80 -16.78 0.67
C GLY A 517 -22.15 -16.42 2.00
N GLU A 518 -21.51 -17.40 2.64
CA GLU A 518 -20.86 -17.22 3.94
C GLU A 518 -19.51 -16.53 3.77
N LEU A 519 -19.49 -15.21 4.00
CA LEU A 519 -18.29 -14.38 3.80
C LEU A 519 -17.40 -14.33 5.05
N ILE A 520 -17.99 -14.57 6.22
CA ILE A 520 -17.36 -14.70 7.54
C ILE A 520 -18.05 -15.87 8.24
N ASP A 521 -17.34 -16.61 9.09
CA ASP A 521 -17.93 -17.74 9.84
C ASP A 521 -19.25 -17.36 10.52
N GLY A 522 -20.31 -18.08 10.15
CA GLY A 522 -21.66 -17.91 10.66
C GLY A 522 -22.45 -16.75 10.06
N TYR A 523 -21.87 -15.89 9.22
CA TYR A 523 -22.55 -14.73 8.61
C TYR A 523 -22.62 -14.83 7.08
N ILE A 524 -23.85 -14.88 6.56
CA ILE A 524 -24.13 -14.74 5.13
C ILE A 524 -24.04 -13.26 4.76
N GLY A 525 -23.40 -13.00 3.63
CA GLY A 525 -23.28 -11.68 3.04
C GLY A 525 -23.41 -11.70 1.53
N THR A 526 -23.33 -10.51 0.94
CA THR A 526 -23.40 -10.30 -0.50
C THR A 526 -22.32 -9.32 -0.93
N ILE A 527 -21.58 -9.66 -1.99
CA ILE A 527 -20.50 -8.85 -2.55
C ILE A 527 -21.01 -8.10 -3.77
N PHE A 528 -20.66 -6.83 -3.90
CA PHE A 528 -20.93 -5.96 -5.05
C PHE A 528 -19.62 -5.32 -5.54
N ALA A 529 -19.67 -4.64 -6.69
CA ALA A 529 -18.55 -3.84 -7.17
C ALA A 529 -18.15 -2.73 -6.18
N TRP A 530 -19.12 -2.17 -5.45
CA TRP A 530 -18.97 -1.02 -4.57
C TRP A 530 -18.84 -1.38 -3.08
N GLY A 531 -18.73 -2.67 -2.74
CA GLY A 531 -18.52 -3.13 -1.37
C GLY A 531 -19.31 -4.37 -1.01
N ILE A 532 -19.43 -4.64 0.30
CA ILE A 532 -19.95 -5.90 0.84
C ILE A 532 -21.04 -5.60 1.86
N LEU A 533 -22.15 -6.34 1.79
CA LEU A 533 -23.21 -6.33 2.80
C LEU A 533 -23.11 -7.61 3.64
N ILE A 534 -22.90 -7.50 4.96
CA ILE A 534 -22.86 -8.65 5.87
C ILE A 534 -23.75 -8.35 7.07
N LYS A 535 -24.75 -9.21 7.33
CA LYS A 535 -25.68 -9.07 8.48
C LYS A 535 -26.31 -7.66 8.62
N GLY A 536 -26.64 -7.01 7.50
CA GLY A 536 -27.22 -5.66 7.50
C GLY A 536 -26.21 -4.53 7.63
N THR A 537 -24.92 -4.82 7.82
CA THR A 537 -23.83 -3.83 7.81
C THR A 537 -23.27 -3.69 6.41
N TYR A 538 -23.13 -2.45 5.94
CA TYR A 538 -22.42 -2.13 4.71
C TYR A 538 -20.95 -1.83 5.00
N LEU A 539 -20.07 -2.57 4.34
CA LEU A 539 -18.64 -2.37 4.33
C LEU A 539 -18.21 -1.90 2.93
N PRO A 540 -17.85 -0.62 2.75
CA PRO A 540 -17.24 -0.18 1.51
C PRO A 540 -15.86 -0.83 1.37
N GLU A 541 -15.66 -1.54 0.28
CA GLU A 541 -14.43 -2.30 0.05
C GLU A 541 -13.96 -2.07 -1.38
N PRO A 542 -13.18 -1.01 -1.65
CA PRO A 542 -12.76 -0.67 -2.99
C PRO A 542 -11.95 -1.76 -3.71
N PHE A 543 -11.36 -2.71 -3.00
CA PHE A 543 -10.61 -3.81 -3.63
C PHE A 543 -11.52 -4.74 -4.45
N THR A 544 -12.85 -4.75 -4.24
CA THR A 544 -13.79 -5.47 -5.11
C THR A 544 -13.67 -5.02 -6.56
N TYR A 545 -13.43 -3.73 -6.84
CA TYR A 545 -13.23 -3.23 -8.21
C TYR A 545 -12.05 -3.91 -8.93
N THR A 546 -11.00 -4.30 -8.22
CA THR A 546 -9.88 -5.08 -8.77
C THR A 546 -10.34 -6.46 -9.21
N TYR A 547 -11.18 -7.12 -8.42
CA TYR A 547 -11.75 -8.44 -8.76
C TYR A 547 -12.64 -8.37 -10.01
N GLY A 548 -13.47 -7.33 -10.11
CA GLY A 548 -14.26 -7.04 -11.31
C GLY A 548 -13.40 -6.70 -12.52
N SER A 549 -12.29 -5.98 -12.31
CA SER A 549 -11.32 -5.64 -13.37
C SER A 549 -10.65 -6.89 -13.93
N VAL A 550 -10.26 -7.83 -13.08
CA VAL A 550 -9.75 -9.15 -13.50
C VAL A 550 -10.80 -9.90 -14.33
N GLN A 551 -12.07 -9.88 -13.93
CA GLN A 551 -13.15 -10.49 -14.72
C GLN A 551 -13.30 -9.81 -16.09
N LEU A 552 -13.29 -8.48 -16.16
CA LEU A 552 -13.42 -7.74 -17.41
C LEU A 552 -12.23 -7.97 -18.35
N LEU A 553 -11.01 -7.99 -17.81
CA LEU A 553 -9.77 -8.09 -18.58
C LEU A 553 -9.46 -9.52 -19.03
N PHE A 554 -9.61 -10.51 -18.15
CA PHE A 554 -9.19 -11.89 -18.43
C PHE A 554 -10.33 -12.82 -18.84
N VAL A 555 -11.58 -12.42 -18.63
CA VAL A 555 -12.74 -13.22 -19.02
C VAL A 555 -13.56 -12.52 -20.11
N GLN A 556 -14.10 -11.34 -19.83
CA GLN A 556 -15.06 -10.68 -20.73
C GLN A 556 -14.43 -10.27 -22.06
N LEU A 557 -13.29 -9.57 -22.01
CA LEU A 557 -12.61 -9.10 -23.21
C LEU A 557 -12.11 -10.27 -24.10
N PRO A 558 -11.45 -11.31 -23.55
CA PRO A 558 -11.12 -12.52 -24.31
C PRO A 558 -12.35 -13.24 -24.85
N LEU A 559 -13.45 -13.33 -24.10
CA LEU A 559 -14.69 -13.96 -24.57
C LEU A 559 -15.20 -13.26 -25.82
N ILE A 560 -15.28 -11.93 -25.83
CA ILE A 560 -15.72 -11.15 -27.00
C ILE A 560 -14.85 -11.46 -28.23
N LEU A 561 -13.53 -11.50 -28.07
CA LEU A 561 -12.59 -11.81 -29.15
C LEU A 561 -12.70 -13.26 -29.64
N VAL A 562 -12.84 -14.22 -28.72
CA VAL A 562 -13.00 -15.64 -29.03
C VAL A 562 -14.32 -15.90 -29.75
N LEU A 563 -15.43 -15.27 -29.32
CA LEU A 563 -16.73 -15.38 -29.99
C LEU A 563 -16.67 -14.77 -31.39
N ALA A 564 -16.03 -13.60 -31.55
CA ALA A 564 -15.81 -13.01 -32.87
C ALA A 564 -14.99 -13.92 -33.79
N HIS A 565 -13.94 -14.57 -33.26
CA HIS A 565 -13.15 -15.55 -34.01
C HIS A 565 -13.95 -16.80 -34.39
N CYS A 566 -14.78 -17.33 -33.47
CA CYS A 566 -15.65 -18.47 -33.74
C CYS A 566 -16.68 -18.14 -34.83
N LEU A 567 -17.25 -16.93 -34.79
CA LEU A 567 -18.19 -16.41 -35.77
C LEU A 567 -17.53 -16.28 -37.15
N ASP A 568 -16.37 -15.62 -37.25
CA ASP A 568 -15.62 -15.49 -38.50
C ASP A 568 -15.36 -16.85 -39.15
N THR A 569 -14.89 -17.79 -38.35
CA THR A 569 -14.59 -19.14 -38.82
C THR A 569 -15.87 -19.91 -39.20
N ARG A 570 -17.02 -19.64 -38.56
CA ARG A 570 -18.31 -20.23 -38.92
C ARG A 570 -18.83 -19.67 -40.24
N LEU A 571 -18.64 -18.38 -40.50
CA LEU A 571 -19.11 -17.71 -41.71
C LEU A 571 -18.21 -18.06 -42.92
N PHE A 572 -16.88 -17.96 -42.76
CA PHE A 572 -15.94 -17.94 -43.89
C PHE A 572 -15.02 -19.16 -44.02
N ALA A 573 -14.97 -20.05 -43.03
CA ALA A 573 -14.06 -21.22 -43.03
C ALA A 573 -14.79 -22.55 -42.79
N GLN A 574 -15.84 -22.80 -43.58
CA GLN A 574 -16.74 -23.95 -43.43
C GLN A 574 -16.09 -25.31 -43.79
N HIS A 575 -14.93 -25.32 -44.45
CA HIS A 575 -14.26 -26.53 -44.97
C HIS A 575 -13.17 -27.12 -44.06
N LEU A 576 -13.05 -26.67 -42.81
CA LEU A 576 -12.05 -27.19 -41.86
C LEU A 576 -12.40 -28.63 -41.42
N ARG A 577 -11.54 -29.61 -41.76
CA ARG A 577 -11.67 -31.04 -41.39
C ARG A 577 -10.56 -31.50 -40.41
N GLY A 578 -10.81 -32.59 -39.69
CA GLY A 578 -9.83 -33.26 -38.83
C GLY A 578 -9.31 -32.38 -37.69
N TYR A 579 -8.00 -32.45 -37.41
CA TYR A 579 -7.31 -31.73 -36.33
C TYR A 579 -7.54 -30.20 -36.36
N LYS A 580 -7.75 -29.62 -37.55
CA LYS A 580 -8.03 -28.17 -37.71
C LYS A 580 -9.35 -27.74 -37.07
N ARG A 581 -10.32 -28.66 -36.91
CA ARG A 581 -11.59 -28.41 -36.20
C ARG A 581 -11.41 -28.33 -34.69
N LEU A 582 -10.47 -29.11 -34.13
CA LEU A 582 -10.09 -29.04 -32.72
C LEU A 582 -9.32 -27.74 -32.42
N ILE A 583 -8.33 -27.40 -33.25
CA ILE A 583 -7.53 -26.17 -33.11
C ILE A 583 -8.42 -24.92 -33.09
N LYS A 584 -9.48 -24.88 -33.90
CA LYS A 584 -10.45 -23.78 -33.92
C LYS A 584 -11.05 -23.45 -32.55
N ASN A 585 -11.30 -24.45 -31.71
CA ASN A 585 -11.95 -24.27 -30.41
C ASN A 585 -10.96 -24.09 -29.25
N MET A 586 -9.65 -24.23 -29.49
CA MET A 586 -8.61 -24.08 -28.47
C MET A 586 -8.66 -22.74 -27.72
N PRO A 587 -8.88 -21.58 -28.38
CA PRO A 587 -9.00 -20.32 -27.66
C PRO A 587 -10.15 -20.31 -26.65
N PHE A 588 -11.28 -20.94 -26.99
CA PHE A 588 -12.41 -21.06 -26.07
C PHE A 588 -12.14 -22.06 -24.94
N ILE A 589 -11.54 -23.21 -25.24
CA ILE A 589 -11.15 -24.20 -24.23
C ILE A 589 -10.18 -23.58 -23.21
N PHE A 590 -9.17 -22.84 -23.70
CA PHE A 590 -8.22 -22.15 -22.83
C PHE A 590 -8.92 -21.12 -21.92
N LEU A 591 -9.82 -20.30 -22.49
CA LEU A 591 -10.62 -19.34 -21.72
C LEU A 591 -11.52 -20.05 -20.69
N LEU A 592 -12.16 -21.15 -21.06
CA LEU A 592 -13.02 -21.94 -20.18
C LEU A 592 -12.21 -22.53 -19.01
N SER A 593 -11.00 -23.05 -19.27
CA SER A 593 -10.10 -23.53 -18.22
C SER A 593 -9.73 -22.44 -17.22
N ILE A 594 -9.47 -21.21 -17.69
CA ILE A 594 -9.23 -20.06 -16.81
C ILE A 594 -10.47 -19.77 -15.95
N GLN A 595 -11.67 -19.73 -16.55
CA GLN A 595 -12.89 -19.46 -15.78
C GLN A 595 -13.19 -20.54 -14.73
N LEU A 596 -13.00 -21.82 -15.08
CA LEU A 596 -13.16 -22.94 -14.15
C LEU A 596 -12.15 -22.87 -13.01
N LEU A 597 -10.89 -22.54 -13.30
CA LEU A 597 -9.86 -22.35 -12.28
C LEU A 597 -10.21 -21.20 -11.32
N LEU A 598 -10.67 -20.07 -11.86
CA LEU A 598 -11.11 -18.91 -11.05
C LEU A 598 -12.33 -19.25 -10.20
N ALA A 599 -13.30 -20.00 -10.73
CA ALA A 599 -14.46 -20.46 -9.96
C ALA A 599 -14.08 -21.49 -8.88
N TYR A 600 -13.10 -22.35 -9.16
CA TYR A 600 -12.56 -23.32 -8.19
C TYR A 600 -11.84 -22.61 -7.04
N PHE A 601 -10.94 -21.65 -7.31
CA PHE A 601 -10.31 -20.87 -6.25
C PHE A 601 -11.35 -20.11 -5.41
N PHE A 602 -12.37 -19.56 -6.07
CA PHE A 602 -13.45 -18.89 -5.36
C PHE A 602 -14.26 -19.82 -4.45
N TRP A 603 -14.51 -21.07 -4.88
CA TRP A 603 -15.13 -22.09 -4.04
C TRP A 603 -14.29 -22.45 -2.82
N LEU A 604 -12.97 -22.52 -2.97
CA LEU A 604 -12.06 -22.79 -1.85
C LEU A 604 -12.07 -21.67 -0.80
N GLU A 605 -12.21 -20.41 -1.23
CA GLU A 605 -12.23 -19.25 -0.34
C GLU A 605 -13.56 -19.09 0.42
N TYR A 606 -14.69 -19.29 -0.26
CA TYR A 606 -16.02 -18.92 0.24
C TYR A 606 -17.05 -20.06 0.30
N GLY A 607 -16.64 -21.28 -0.03
CA GLY A 607 -17.45 -22.49 0.08
C GLY A 607 -18.56 -22.63 -0.97
N THR A 608 -19.40 -23.65 -0.77
CA THR A 608 -20.36 -24.15 -1.76
C THR A 608 -21.49 -23.17 -2.06
N ILE A 609 -22.00 -22.44 -1.06
CA ILE A 609 -23.10 -21.48 -1.27
C ILE A 609 -22.64 -20.38 -2.23
N SER A 610 -21.47 -19.79 -1.95
CA SER A 610 -20.85 -18.74 -2.76
C SER A 610 -20.50 -19.21 -4.17
N PHE A 611 -20.12 -20.49 -4.33
CA PHE A 611 -19.91 -21.10 -5.64
C PHE A 611 -21.21 -21.26 -6.44
N LEU A 612 -22.30 -21.70 -5.81
CA LEU A 612 -23.59 -21.87 -6.49
C LEU A 612 -24.23 -20.51 -6.83
N PHE A 613 -24.18 -19.56 -5.89
CA PHE A 613 -24.70 -18.20 -6.02
C PHE A 613 -23.58 -17.19 -6.28
N GLY A 614 -22.70 -17.52 -7.23
CA GLY A 614 -21.61 -16.65 -7.68
C GLY A 614 -21.81 -16.14 -9.12
N PRO A 615 -22.71 -15.16 -9.37
CA PRO A 615 -22.88 -14.55 -10.68
C PRO A 615 -21.59 -14.15 -11.40
N LEU A 616 -20.61 -13.62 -10.65
CA LEU A 616 -19.34 -13.16 -11.22
C LEU A 616 -18.47 -14.30 -11.77
N ARG A 617 -18.45 -15.47 -11.10
CA ARG A 617 -17.53 -16.57 -11.41
C ARG A 617 -18.26 -17.75 -12.04
N THR A 618 -19.15 -18.41 -11.30
CA THR A 618 -19.79 -19.66 -11.75
C THR A 618 -20.82 -19.43 -12.84
N TRP A 619 -21.68 -18.42 -12.72
CA TRP A 619 -22.69 -18.16 -13.76
C TRP A 619 -22.05 -17.61 -15.04
N SER A 620 -20.91 -16.92 -14.93
CA SER A 620 -20.10 -16.52 -16.08
C SER A 620 -19.64 -17.71 -16.93
N VAL A 621 -19.30 -18.85 -16.31
CA VAL A 621 -18.93 -20.09 -17.02
C VAL A 621 -20.09 -20.59 -17.87
N VAL A 622 -21.28 -20.66 -17.27
CA VAL A 622 -22.52 -21.07 -17.94
C VAL A 622 -22.84 -20.13 -19.09
N LEU A 623 -22.82 -18.81 -18.84
CA LEU A 623 -23.06 -17.80 -19.86
C LEU A 623 -22.08 -17.90 -21.03
N SER A 624 -20.78 -18.02 -20.75
CA SER A 624 -19.73 -18.16 -21.77
C SER A 624 -19.96 -19.38 -22.65
N THR A 625 -20.34 -20.49 -22.02
CA THR A 625 -20.61 -21.77 -22.70
C THR A 625 -21.85 -21.67 -23.59
N LEU A 626 -22.92 -21.07 -23.09
CA LEU A 626 -24.14 -20.81 -23.86
C LEU A 626 -23.89 -19.89 -25.05
N LEU A 627 -23.12 -18.82 -24.87
CA LEU A 627 -22.78 -17.87 -25.93
C LEU A 627 -21.92 -18.50 -27.01
N TRP A 628 -20.93 -19.30 -26.62
CA TRP A 628 -20.12 -20.07 -27.55
C TRP A 628 -20.94 -21.08 -28.34
N TYR A 629 -21.78 -21.87 -27.66
CA TYR A 629 -22.70 -22.80 -28.30
C TYR A 629 -23.63 -22.11 -29.30
N LYS A 630 -24.26 -20.98 -28.91
CA LYS A 630 -25.13 -20.19 -29.79
C LYS A 630 -24.39 -19.64 -31.01
N THR A 631 -23.13 -19.24 -30.85
CA THR A 631 -22.29 -18.76 -31.97
C THR A 631 -22.00 -19.88 -32.96
N LEU A 632 -21.70 -21.09 -32.49
CA LEU A 632 -21.39 -22.23 -33.35
C LEU A 632 -22.63 -22.80 -34.06
N THR A 633 -23.81 -22.71 -33.42
CA THR A 633 -25.08 -23.26 -33.90
C THR A 633 -25.98 -22.25 -34.62
N LEU A 634 -25.40 -21.11 -35.06
CA LEU A 634 -26.13 -20.11 -35.85
C LEU A 634 -26.84 -20.75 -37.07
N PRO A 635 -28.15 -20.47 -37.27
CA PRO A 635 -28.90 -20.99 -38.41
C PRO A 635 -28.27 -20.59 -39.75
N PRO A 636 -28.27 -21.47 -40.77
CA PRO A 636 -27.68 -21.17 -42.08
C PRO A 636 -28.23 -19.90 -42.74
N ASP A 637 -29.54 -19.62 -42.60
CA ASP A 637 -30.18 -18.41 -43.14
C ASP A 637 -29.62 -17.14 -42.52
N TYR A 638 -29.38 -17.16 -41.22
CA TYR A 638 -28.80 -16.05 -40.50
C TYR A 638 -27.32 -15.84 -40.88
N CYS A 639 -26.57 -16.92 -41.08
CA CYS A 639 -25.21 -16.84 -41.63
C CYS A 639 -25.20 -16.18 -43.02
N ARG A 640 -26.14 -16.55 -43.91
CA ARG A 640 -26.28 -15.93 -45.24
C ARG A 640 -26.58 -14.43 -45.14
N TYR A 641 -27.42 -14.01 -44.21
CA TYR A 641 -27.70 -12.60 -43.95
C TYR A 641 -26.43 -11.84 -43.50
N LEU A 642 -25.65 -12.39 -42.56
CA LEU A 642 -24.43 -11.75 -42.07
C LEU A 642 -23.34 -11.64 -43.15
N ILE A 643 -23.22 -12.64 -44.04
CA ILE A 643 -22.29 -12.59 -45.18
C ILE A 643 -22.69 -11.45 -46.13
N LYS A 644 -23.99 -11.35 -46.50
CA LYS A 644 -24.48 -10.23 -47.32
C LYS A 644 -24.20 -8.86 -46.69
N LEU A 645 -24.32 -8.76 -45.36
CA LEU A 645 -24.02 -7.54 -44.63
C LEU A 645 -22.52 -7.17 -44.70
N ASN A 646 -21.65 -8.17 -44.62
CA ASN A 646 -20.19 -8.00 -44.73
C ASN A 646 -19.73 -7.53 -46.11
N ASP A 647 -20.48 -7.89 -47.17
CA ASP A 647 -20.14 -7.56 -48.55
C ASP A 647 -20.66 -6.17 -49.00
N LEU A 648 -21.37 -5.46 -48.13
CA LEU A 648 -21.79 -4.08 -48.40
C LEU A 648 -20.57 -3.16 -48.62
N PRO A 649 -20.66 -2.19 -49.55
CA PRO A 649 -19.58 -1.24 -49.76
C PRO A 649 -19.36 -0.44 -48.48
N SER A 650 -18.15 -0.59 -47.93
CA SER A 650 -17.70 0.09 -46.71
C SER A 650 -17.65 1.60 -46.86
#